data_AF-A0A9W6Y6X4-F1
#
_entry.id   AF-A0A9W6Y6X4-F1
#
_cell.length_a   1.000
_cell.length_b   1.000
_cell.length_c   1.000
_cell.angle_alpha   90.00
_cell.angle_beta   90.00
_cell.angle_gamma   90.00
#
_symmetry.space_group_name_H-M   'P 1'
#
loop_
_entity.id
_entity.type
_entity.pdbx_description
1 polymer ?
#
loop_
_entity_poly.entity_id
_entity_poly.type
_entity_poly.pdbx_seq_one_letter_code
_entity_poly.pdbx_strand_id
1 'polypeptide(L)'
;MTTRGGRPPGQEARHFRLLKELGKAPGGYSYRECKFCRAAYNSDVTPTTPKGVIVRTRNYVSHLAKCTHYQALQLPQASPCDPSLSTEAEATTQEANTAFILDLSPINTSEFVVAQSLNKSRARRALVLEKGSVVSSKRSIIEMHADNHLPDRLIERDSVLRFLELLVPGITDILPSRRTLGSRILKEHVARCKAIETNDLKTIQDSTNGWINILSDVWQNICKEHLLGCQLSLFGALLTYALLPAGDEHHGVAIAAQLEKLLEQVLQDQWQVGAIVSDNAGQCGLKTVNASSSKWLPRARKMMVKFYGRHLGLRTLCETRWNSMQGCFASLLRVQSAVQMFYRKYKSDIEFPLTLRVFGDSFFWEELNEAEAVIEPLSFASHRLRRDENTVADVVISFHDIYRGFHQHLVRHDNLVSCIENRWTQCEQPLFMLGFALHPVYVDTARGLPDTPISGTGSLCKIAVYYYRRLFSTEKIGEIRRDMLNWMKGRFTLIKASEFPRCPWQYWECVASENPSSALPKLAIRLISIAVNTATCERLFNELGLIHTPKRNRMAASKTLDFHTKLLISPVEREIIFDTANASGTFSPSPQPRGSARVDEDSDNEDPGDGVEGEPTLSLWGDFLDEVFQDTEIESGYTATDNNTPAACLPAPTSANGGEPPRYSSNEVEVIADMVKTSFPDHNDRNFPQETVTLQGFRGQKARLAELFQ
;
A
#
# COMPACT_ATOMS: atom_id res chain seq x y z
N MET A 1 -25.24 -42.51 -16.36
CA MET A 1 -24.75 -41.92 -17.63
C MET A 1 -25.52 -40.63 -17.90
N THR A 2 -24.97 -39.50 -17.46
CA THR A 2 -25.60 -38.18 -17.53
C THR A 2 -24.90 -37.34 -18.61
N THR A 3 -25.67 -36.91 -19.61
CA THR A 3 -25.23 -36.10 -20.75
C THR A 3 -24.90 -34.68 -20.31
N ARG A 4 -23.62 -34.28 -20.38
CA ARG A 4 -23.18 -32.88 -20.17
C ARG A 4 -23.80 -31.97 -21.24
N GLY A 5 -24.70 -31.08 -20.81
CA GLY A 5 -25.27 -30.03 -21.65
C GLY A 5 -24.21 -29.01 -22.07
N GLY A 6 -23.90 -28.96 -23.37
CA GLY A 6 -23.02 -27.94 -23.95
C GLY A 6 -23.73 -26.59 -24.08
N ARG A 7 -22.97 -25.50 -23.89
CA ARG A 7 -23.40 -24.11 -24.07
C ARG A 7 -24.08 -23.93 -25.44
N PRO A 8 -25.24 -23.24 -25.54
CA PRO A 8 -25.91 -23.03 -26.82
C PRO A 8 -25.01 -22.25 -27.79
N PRO A 9 -25.01 -22.59 -29.09
CA PRO A 9 -24.17 -21.93 -30.06
C PRO A 9 -24.60 -20.46 -30.27
N GLY A 10 -23.65 -19.53 -30.37
CA GLY A 10 -23.91 -18.10 -30.62
C GLY A 10 -24.69 -17.85 -31.91
N GLN A 11 -25.33 -16.69 -32.06
CA GLN A 11 -26.21 -16.35 -33.19
C GLN A 11 -25.55 -16.60 -34.55
N GLU A 12 -24.22 -16.44 -34.64
CA GLU A 12 -23.42 -16.62 -35.85
C GLU A 12 -23.44 -18.07 -36.38
N ALA A 13 -23.69 -19.05 -35.50
CA ALA A 13 -23.72 -20.47 -35.88
C ALA A 13 -24.87 -20.82 -36.84
N ARG A 14 -25.92 -19.97 -36.94
CA ARG A 14 -27.04 -20.17 -37.89
C ARG A 14 -26.59 -20.14 -39.36
N HIS A 15 -25.46 -19.50 -39.63
CA HIS A 15 -24.88 -19.35 -40.96
C HIS A 15 -24.02 -20.56 -41.38
N PHE A 16 -23.93 -21.61 -40.55
CA PHE A 16 -23.08 -22.77 -40.80
C PHE A 16 -23.90 -24.08 -40.79
N ARG A 17 -23.61 -24.99 -41.73
CA ARG A 17 -24.21 -26.32 -41.85
C ARG A 17 -23.31 -27.38 -41.22
N LEU A 18 -23.89 -28.34 -40.50
CA LEU A 18 -23.18 -29.46 -39.90
C LEU A 18 -22.77 -30.49 -40.96
N LEU A 19 -21.47 -30.83 -41.01
CA LEU A 19 -20.93 -31.88 -41.86
C LEU A 19 -20.94 -33.20 -41.07
N LYS A 20 -22.07 -33.92 -41.12
CA LYS A 20 -22.24 -35.18 -40.37
C LYS A 20 -21.28 -36.28 -40.82
N GLU A 21 -20.85 -36.21 -42.08
CA GLU A 21 -20.03 -37.21 -42.77
C GLU A 21 -18.57 -37.23 -42.30
N LEU A 22 -18.08 -36.15 -41.67
CA LEU A 22 -16.70 -36.03 -41.19
C LEU A 22 -16.51 -36.45 -39.73
N GLY A 23 -17.54 -36.98 -39.07
CA GLY A 23 -17.48 -37.39 -37.67
C GLY A 23 -17.18 -36.24 -36.69
N LYS A 24 -16.57 -36.57 -35.54
CA LYS A 24 -16.15 -35.59 -34.51
C LYS A 24 -14.66 -35.28 -34.64
N ALA A 25 -14.31 -34.00 -34.53
CA ALA A 25 -12.93 -33.50 -34.44
C ALA A 25 -12.32 -33.82 -33.05
N PRO A 26 -10.97 -33.71 -32.91
CA PRO A 26 -10.30 -33.88 -31.62
C PRO A 26 -10.91 -32.98 -30.53
N GLY A 27 -11.25 -33.57 -29.39
CA GLY A 27 -11.95 -32.89 -28.29
C GLY A 27 -13.49 -32.91 -28.39
N GLY A 28 -14.08 -33.71 -29.29
CA GLY A 28 -15.53 -33.93 -29.35
C GLY A 28 -16.34 -32.88 -30.12
N TYR A 29 -15.66 -31.95 -30.81
CA TYR A 29 -16.28 -30.90 -31.61
C TYR A 29 -16.81 -31.42 -32.96
N SER A 30 -17.80 -30.75 -33.54
CA SER A 30 -18.28 -31.06 -34.89
C SER A 30 -17.51 -30.29 -35.97
N TYR A 31 -17.52 -30.80 -37.20
CA TYR A 31 -17.13 -30.05 -38.39
C TYR A 31 -18.36 -29.34 -38.98
N ARG A 32 -18.22 -28.06 -39.32
CA ARG A 32 -19.28 -27.28 -39.98
C ARG A 32 -18.75 -26.47 -41.15
N GLU A 33 -19.57 -26.24 -42.16
CA GLU A 33 -19.25 -25.43 -43.32
C GLU A 33 -20.09 -24.15 -43.38
N CYS A 34 -19.54 -23.09 -43.96
CA CYS A 34 -20.26 -21.84 -44.16
C CYS A 34 -21.26 -21.96 -45.32
N LYS A 35 -22.53 -21.62 -45.08
CA LYS A 35 -23.60 -21.72 -46.09
C LYS A 35 -23.35 -20.78 -47.29
N PHE A 36 -22.74 -19.62 -47.07
CA PHE A 36 -22.46 -18.63 -48.13
C PHE A 36 -21.32 -19.08 -49.05
N CYS A 37 -20.25 -19.64 -48.49
CA CYS A 37 -19.17 -20.24 -49.29
C CYS A 37 -19.70 -21.44 -50.10
N ARG A 38 -20.57 -22.27 -49.50
CA ARG A 38 -21.19 -23.41 -50.19
C ARG A 38 -22.13 -22.97 -51.31
N ALA A 39 -22.91 -21.91 -51.11
CA ALA A 39 -23.77 -21.35 -52.15
C ALA A 39 -22.95 -20.76 -53.31
N ALA A 40 -21.87 -20.04 -53.02
CA ALA A 40 -20.96 -19.50 -54.04
C ALA A 40 -20.27 -20.61 -54.84
N TYR A 41 -19.84 -21.68 -54.18
CA TYR A 41 -19.26 -22.86 -54.86
C TYR A 41 -20.28 -23.57 -55.75
N ASN A 42 -21.50 -23.79 -55.26
CA ASN A 42 -22.56 -24.46 -56.03
C ASN A 42 -23.07 -23.64 -57.23
N SER A 43 -22.79 -22.33 -57.25
CA SER A 43 -23.21 -21.40 -58.31
C SER A 43 -22.04 -21.06 -59.25
N ASP A 44 -20.93 -21.81 -59.18
CA ASP A 44 -19.68 -21.60 -59.94
C ASP A 44 -19.04 -20.20 -59.79
N VAL A 45 -19.43 -19.44 -58.76
CA VAL A 45 -18.87 -18.12 -58.43
C VAL A 45 -17.45 -18.25 -57.85
N THR A 46 -17.10 -19.42 -57.31
CA THR A 46 -15.74 -19.71 -56.83
C THR A 46 -15.37 -21.17 -57.11
N PRO A 47 -14.16 -21.44 -57.65
CA PRO A 47 -13.68 -22.80 -57.85
C PRO A 47 -13.21 -23.46 -56.54
N THR A 48 -13.14 -22.70 -55.44
CA THR A 48 -12.63 -23.20 -54.15
C THR A 48 -13.71 -23.92 -53.36
N THR A 49 -13.53 -25.23 -53.15
CA THR A 49 -14.41 -26.04 -52.28
C THR A 49 -14.41 -25.50 -50.84
N PRO A 50 -15.58 -25.32 -50.20
CA PRO A 50 -15.66 -24.81 -48.83
C PRO A 50 -14.93 -25.74 -47.83
N LYS A 51 -14.01 -25.19 -47.04
CA LYS A 51 -13.31 -25.93 -45.98
C LYS A 51 -14.19 -26.10 -44.74
N GLY A 52 -14.15 -27.29 -44.13
CA GLY A 52 -14.81 -27.56 -42.84
C GLY A 52 -14.13 -26.83 -41.68
N VAL A 53 -14.92 -26.11 -40.88
CA VAL A 53 -14.50 -25.35 -39.69
C VAL A 53 -14.87 -26.13 -38.42
N ILE A 54 -13.93 -26.27 -37.48
CA ILE A 54 -14.16 -26.93 -36.18
C ILE A 54 -14.93 -26.00 -35.23
N VAL A 55 -15.96 -26.51 -34.55
CA VAL A 55 -16.87 -25.72 -33.70
C VAL A 55 -16.19 -25.12 -32.46
N ARG A 56 -15.89 -23.82 -32.53
CA ARG A 56 -15.69 -22.90 -31.39
C ARG A 56 -16.31 -21.54 -31.76
N THR A 57 -16.96 -20.84 -30.83
CA THR A 57 -17.66 -19.55 -31.12
C THR A 57 -16.76 -18.54 -31.85
N ARG A 58 -15.49 -18.43 -31.42
CA ARG A 58 -14.47 -17.58 -32.06
C ARG A 58 -14.19 -17.90 -33.53
N ASN A 59 -14.37 -19.15 -33.94
CA ASN A 59 -14.10 -19.60 -35.31
C ASN A 59 -15.23 -19.15 -36.26
N TYR A 60 -16.48 -19.07 -35.80
CA TYR A 60 -17.59 -18.55 -36.61
C TYR A 60 -17.41 -17.05 -36.88
N VAL A 61 -17.11 -16.28 -35.83
CA VAL A 61 -16.90 -14.84 -35.92
C VAL A 61 -15.69 -14.53 -36.82
N SER A 62 -14.57 -15.23 -36.62
CA SER A 62 -13.37 -15.02 -37.44
C SER A 62 -13.57 -15.40 -38.91
N HIS A 63 -14.37 -16.43 -39.21
CA HIS A 63 -14.67 -16.81 -40.59
C HIS A 63 -15.62 -15.81 -41.26
N LEU A 64 -16.73 -15.41 -40.62
CA LEU A 64 -17.69 -14.46 -41.21
C LEU A 64 -17.06 -13.09 -41.44
N ALA A 65 -16.16 -12.64 -40.56
CA ALA A 65 -15.40 -11.39 -40.73
C ALA A 65 -14.44 -11.42 -41.93
N LYS A 66 -14.11 -12.60 -42.48
CA LYS A 66 -13.23 -12.78 -43.63
C LYS A 66 -13.95 -13.33 -44.87
N CYS A 67 -15.24 -13.67 -44.74
CA CYS A 67 -16.01 -14.30 -45.80
C CYS A 67 -16.56 -13.23 -46.74
N THR A 68 -15.91 -13.04 -47.89
CA THR A 68 -16.30 -12.08 -48.93
C THR A 68 -17.76 -12.24 -49.37
N HIS A 69 -18.24 -13.47 -49.54
CA HIS A 69 -19.62 -13.77 -49.93
C HIS A 69 -20.67 -13.42 -48.86
N TYR A 70 -20.27 -13.35 -47.59
CA TYR A 70 -21.16 -12.94 -46.50
C TYR A 70 -21.19 -11.41 -46.36
N GLN A 71 -20.05 -10.76 -46.55
CA GLN A 71 -19.93 -9.30 -46.52
C GLN A 71 -20.63 -8.64 -47.72
N ALA A 72 -20.59 -9.27 -48.90
CA ALA A 72 -21.27 -8.75 -50.10
C ALA A 72 -22.80 -8.67 -49.95
N LEU A 73 -23.41 -9.50 -49.09
CA LEU A 73 -24.85 -9.50 -48.82
C LEU A 73 -25.25 -8.52 -47.69
N GLN A 74 -24.29 -7.86 -47.04
CA GLN A 74 -24.52 -6.88 -45.98
C GLN A 74 -24.59 -5.43 -46.49
N LEU A 75 -24.38 -5.20 -47.80
CA LEU A 75 -24.51 -3.89 -48.43
C LEU A 75 -25.92 -3.69 -49.01
N PRO A 76 -26.62 -2.56 -48.74
CA PRO A 76 -27.94 -2.29 -49.30
C PRO A 76 -27.89 -2.13 -50.84
N GLN A 77 -28.80 -2.78 -51.56
CA GLN A 77 -28.93 -2.60 -53.00
C GLN A 77 -29.53 -1.21 -53.34
N ALA A 78 -28.94 -0.54 -54.33
CA ALA A 78 -29.45 0.69 -54.92
C ALA A 78 -30.66 0.39 -55.83
N SER A 79 -31.70 1.23 -55.75
CA SER A 79 -32.94 1.13 -56.55
C SER A 79 -32.80 1.90 -57.89
N PRO A 80 -33.45 1.49 -58.99
CA PRO A 80 -33.26 2.09 -60.32
C PRO A 80 -34.09 3.36 -60.58
N CYS A 81 -33.54 4.24 -61.42
CA CYS A 81 -34.02 5.57 -61.82
C CYS A 81 -35.34 5.61 -62.62
N ASP A 82 -35.97 6.80 -62.64
CA ASP A 82 -36.68 7.32 -63.83
C ASP A 82 -36.48 8.86 -63.95
N PRO A 83 -36.54 9.45 -65.18
CA PRO A 83 -35.87 10.70 -65.53
C PRO A 83 -36.79 11.93 -65.64
N SER A 84 -36.13 13.10 -65.62
CA SER A 84 -36.40 14.33 -66.38
C SER A 84 -36.94 15.58 -65.65
N LEU A 85 -36.24 16.68 -65.95
CA LEU A 85 -36.60 18.11 -65.96
C LEU A 85 -36.93 18.85 -64.65
N SER A 86 -35.95 19.69 -64.27
CA SER A 86 -36.02 21.17 -64.33
C SER A 86 -35.88 21.94 -63.01
N THR A 87 -34.85 22.81 -63.05
CA THR A 87 -34.77 24.17 -62.50
C THR A 87 -34.61 24.44 -61.00
N GLU A 88 -33.70 25.40 -60.81
CA GLU A 88 -33.56 26.39 -59.74
C GLU A 88 -32.74 26.05 -58.50
N ALA A 89 -31.72 26.89 -58.37
CA ALA A 89 -30.74 26.97 -57.31
C ALA A 89 -31.38 27.57 -56.06
N GLU A 90 -30.97 27.08 -54.89
CA GLU A 90 -30.72 27.98 -53.77
C GLU A 90 -29.75 27.35 -52.78
N ALA A 91 -28.84 28.20 -52.31
CA ALA A 91 -27.69 27.86 -51.50
C ALA A 91 -28.11 27.52 -50.06
N THR A 92 -27.47 26.52 -49.47
CA THR A 92 -27.12 26.59 -48.05
C THR A 92 -25.93 25.70 -47.74
N THR A 93 -24.91 26.35 -47.20
CA THR A 93 -23.62 25.87 -46.72
C THR A 93 -23.72 24.70 -45.73
N GLN A 94 -22.94 23.65 -45.95
CA GLN A 94 -22.56 22.71 -44.89
C GLN A 94 -21.06 22.41 -44.97
N GLU A 95 -20.39 22.74 -43.86
CA GLU A 95 -18.96 22.72 -43.64
C GLU A 95 -18.36 21.32 -43.73
N ALA A 96 -17.13 21.29 -44.21
CA ALA A 96 -16.33 20.11 -44.45
C ALA A 96 -15.96 19.37 -43.14
N ASN A 97 -16.07 18.04 -43.19
CA ASN A 97 -15.43 17.13 -42.25
C ASN A 97 -13.90 17.36 -42.28
N THR A 98 -13.37 18.02 -41.26
CA THR A 98 -11.94 18.07 -40.97
C THR A 98 -11.48 16.69 -40.50
N ALA A 99 -10.74 15.99 -41.37
CA ALA A 99 -9.89 14.90 -40.95
C ALA A 99 -8.85 15.46 -39.95
N PHE A 100 -8.85 14.96 -38.72
CA PHE A 100 -7.76 15.17 -37.76
C PHE A 100 -6.50 14.48 -38.31
N ILE A 101 -5.72 15.21 -39.10
CA ILE A 101 -4.34 14.86 -39.41
C ILE A 101 -3.55 15.24 -38.16
N LEU A 102 -3.06 14.24 -37.41
CA LEU A 102 -1.95 14.45 -36.49
C LEU A 102 -0.75 14.84 -37.34
N ASP A 103 -0.47 16.15 -37.42
CA ASP A 103 0.74 16.68 -38.01
C ASP A 103 1.94 16.23 -37.15
N LEU A 104 2.49 15.07 -37.48
CA LEU A 104 3.81 14.62 -37.03
C LEU A 104 4.87 15.29 -37.92
N SER A 105 4.88 16.61 -37.96
CA SER A 105 6.03 17.35 -38.46
C SER A 105 7.25 16.89 -37.64
N PRO A 106 8.38 16.53 -38.29
CA PRO A 106 9.52 15.99 -37.58
C PRO A 106 9.97 17.03 -36.56
N ILE A 107 9.95 16.63 -35.28
CA ILE A 107 10.59 17.39 -34.21
C ILE A 107 12.02 17.68 -34.70
N ASN A 108 12.35 18.96 -34.74
CA ASN A 108 13.64 19.46 -35.20
C ASN A 108 14.74 18.86 -34.32
N THR A 109 15.27 17.73 -34.77
CA THR A 109 16.19 16.88 -34.05
C THR A 109 17.59 17.33 -34.45
N SER A 110 18.01 18.49 -33.94
CA SER A 110 19.37 18.99 -34.15
C SER A 110 20.45 18.17 -33.43
N GLU A 111 20.10 17.04 -32.81
CA GLU A 111 21.04 16.13 -32.13
C GLU A 111 21.24 14.77 -32.83
N PHE A 112 20.62 14.50 -33.99
CA PHE A 112 20.82 13.24 -34.71
C PHE A 112 21.54 13.46 -36.04
N VAL A 113 22.85 13.26 -36.06
CA VAL A 113 23.63 13.27 -37.31
C VAL A 113 23.40 11.95 -38.07
N VAL A 114 22.50 11.97 -39.05
CA VAL A 114 22.32 10.86 -40.00
C VAL A 114 23.37 10.98 -41.11
N ALA A 115 24.46 10.21 -41.01
CA ALA A 115 25.44 10.13 -42.09
C ALA A 115 24.86 9.37 -43.30
N GLN A 116 24.75 10.05 -44.45
CA GLN A 116 24.37 9.43 -45.73
C GLN A 116 25.60 8.83 -46.42
N SER A 117 25.65 7.50 -46.56
CA SER A 117 26.51 6.84 -47.54
C SER A 117 25.63 6.16 -48.58
N LEU A 118 25.56 6.75 -49.76
CA LEU A 118 24.88 6.20 -50.93
C LEU A 118 25.79 5.14 -51.57
N ASN A 119 25.44 3.86 -51.41
CA ASN A 119 25.81 2.85 -52.39
C ASN A 119 24.68 1.83 -52.60
N LYS A 120 24.32 1.67 -53.88
CA LYS A 120 23.18 0.90 -54.39
C LYS A 120 23.42 -0.60 -54.26
N SER A 121 22.99 -1.20 -53.15
CA SER A 121 22.57 -2.60 -53.07
C SER A 121 21.97 -2.90 -51.70
N ARG A 122 20.63 -2.96 -51.60
CA ARG A 122 19.86 -3.47 -50.44
C ARG A 122 20.41 -3.04 -49.06
N ALA A 123 20.85 -1.80 -48.93
CA ALA A 123 21.38 -1.27 -47.68
C ALA A 123 20.19 -0.99 -46.74
N ARG A 124 20.05 -1.80 -45.68
CA ARG A 124 19.25 -1.41 -44.53
C ARG A 124 19.74 -0.01 -44.12
N ARG A 125 18.83 0.96 -43.97
CA ARG A 125 19.16 2.23 -43.32
C ARG A 125 19.61 1.90 -41.90
N ALA A 126 20.91 1.84 -41.66
CA ALA A 126 21.44 1.68 -40.31
C ALA A 126 21.25 3.01 -39.61
N LEU A 127 20.39 3.04 -38.59
CA LEU A 127 20.34 4.17 -37.67
C LEU A 127 21.70 4.22 -36.96
N VAL A 128 22.48 5.28 -37.17
CA VAL A 128 23.77 5.46 -36.50
C VAL A 128 23.54 6.40 -35.32
N LEU A 129 23.45 5.84 -34.13
CA LEU A 129 23.37 6.61 -32.89
C LEU A 129 24.78 6.85 -32.34
N GLU A 130 25.06 8.09 -31.93
CA GLU A 130 26.27 8.38 -31.15
C GLU A 130 26.29 7.54 -29.86
N LYS A 131 27.48 7.12 -29.42
CA LYS A 131 27.62 6.23 -28.24
C LYS A 131 26.92 6.76 -26.98
N GLY A 132 26.91 8.09 -26.77
CA GLY A 132 26.19 8.73 -25.68
C GLY A 132 24.67 8.59 -25.79
N SER A 133 24.11 8.80 -26.98
CA SER A 133 22.68 8.66 -27.28
C SER A 133 22.18 7.22 -27.08
N VAL A 134 23.02 6.21 -27.37
CA VAL A 134 22.68 4.78 -27.13
C VAL A 134 22.56 4.46 -25.64
N VAL A 135 23.40 5.05 -24.78
CA VAL A 135 23.36 4.83 -23.32
C VAL A 135 22.09 5.48 -22.75
N SER A 136 21.79 6.72 -23.13
CA SER A 136 20.56 7.41 -22.74
C SER A 136 19.31 6.67 -23.22
N SER A 137 19.32 6.14 -24.44
CA SER A 137 18.18 5.37 -24.97
C SER A 137 17.92 4.07 -24.20
N LYS A 138 18.97 3.32 -23.84
CA LYS A 138 18.82 2.10 -23.00
C LYS A 138 18.27 2.44 -21.62
N ARG A 139 18.66 3.59 -21.08
CA ARG A 139 18.16 4.11 -19.80
C ARG A 139 16.67 4.47 -19.89
N SER A 140 16.25 5.25 -20.88
CA SER A 140 14.84 5.61 -21.04
C SER A 140 13.95 4.39 -21.29
N ILE A 141 14.45 3.36 -21.99
CA ILE A 141 13.70 2.11 -22.21
C ILE A 141 13.51 1.35 -20.90
N ILE A 142 14.56 1.25 -20.06
CA ILE A 142 14.45 0.54 -18.79
C ILE A 142 13.56 1.33 -17.82
N GLU A 143 13.64 2.67 -17.79
CA GLU A 143 12.75 3.56 -17.00
C GLU A 143 11.29 3.40 -17.45
N MET A 144 10.98 3.58 -18.73
CA MET A 144 9.62 3.39 -19.27
C MET A 144 9.04 2.01 -18.93
N HIS A 145 9.84 0.95 -19.02
CA HIS A 145 9.39 -0.40 -18.64
C HIS A 145 9.12 -0.52 -17.13
N ALA A 146 9.85 0.21 -16.31
CA ALA A 146 9.65 0.26 -14.87
C ALA A 146 8.34 0.99 -14.57
N ASP A 147 8.23 2.26 -14.96
CA ASP A 147 7.13 3.17 -14.60
C ASP A 147 5.76 2.61 -14.98
N ASN A 148 5.72 1.78 -16.02
CA ASN A 148 4.49 1.19 -16.55
C ASN A 148 4.30 -0.29 -16.15
N HIS A 149 5.12 -0.82 -15.25
CA HIS A 149 5.13 -2.23 -14.81
C HIS A 149 5.15 -3.24 -15.98
N LEU A 150 5.88 -2.92 -17.05
CA LEU A 150 5.82 -3.67 -18.30
C LEU A 150 6.73 -4.92 -18.25
N PRO A 151 6.26 -6.08 -18.72
CA PRO A 151 7.10 -7.26 -18.81
C PRO A 151 8.21 -7.05 -19.86
N ASP A 152 9.43 -7.50 -19.59
CA ASP A 152 10.56 -7.38 -20.53
C ASP A 152 10.26 -7.97 -21.93
N ARG A 153 9.35 -8.95 -21.99
CA ARG A 153 8.90 -9.56 -23.25
C ARG A 153 8.22 -8.56 -24.19
N LEU A 154 7.73 -7.44 -23.67
CA LEU A 154 7.05 -6.41 -24.45
C LEU A 154 7.94 -5.89 -25.59
N ILE A 155 9.23 -5.67 -25.33
CA ILE A 155 10.18 -5.10 -26.29
C ILE A 155 10.42 -6.00 -27.51
N GLU A 156 10.10 -7.29 -27.39
CA GLU A 156 10.23 -8.28 -28.46
C GLU A 156 8.88 -8.63 -29.11
N ARG A 157 7.77 -7.98 -28.74
CA ARG A 157 6.48 -8.28 -29.38
C ARG A 157 6.41 -7.63 -30.77
N ASP A 158 6.03 -8.40 -31.78
CA ASP A 158 5.94 -7.91 -33.16
C ASP A 158 5.08 -6.66 -33.32
N SER A 159 4.01 -6.51 -32.52
CA SER A 159 3.17 -5.30 -32.54
C SER A 159 3.93 -4.06 -32.06
N VAL A 160 4.76 -4.21 -31.02
CA VAL A 160 5.58 -3.14 -30.45
C VAL A 160 6.73 -2.80 -31.40
N LEU A 161 7.41 -3.82 -31.92
CA LEU A 161 8.48 -3.64 -32.90
C LEU A 161 7.99 -2.91 -34.15
N ARG A 162 6.82 -3.29 -34.70
CA ARG A 162 6.22 -2.58 -35.84
C ARG A 162 5.88 -1.14 -35.51
N PHE A 163 5.35 -0.87 -34.32
CA PHE A 163 5.00 0.49 -33.90
C PHE A 163 6.26 1.37 -33.74
N LEU A 164 7.31 0.85 -33.08
CA LEU A 164 8.56 1.57 -32.90
C LEU A 164 9.27 1.82 -34.24
N GLU A 165 9.25 0.85 -35.16
CA GLU A 165 9.82 0.99 -36.51
C GLU A 165 9.08 2.03 -37.36
N LEU A 166 7.78 2.25 -37.12
CA LEU A 166 7.01 3.34 -37.76
C LEU A 166 7.41 4.71 -37.22
N LEU A 167 7.68 4.81 -35.91
CA LEU A 167 8.10 6.06 -35.28
C LEU A 167 9.55 6.41 -35.64
N VAL A 168 10.45 5.42 -35.59
CA VAL A 168 11.88 5.59 -35.85
C VAL A 168 12.37 4.40 -36.70
N PRO A 169 12.45 4.56 -38.03
CA PRO A 169 12.96 3.50 -38.91
C PRO A 169 14.39 3.08 -38.54
N GLY A 170 14.66 1.79 -38.46
CA GLY A 170 15.94 1.20 -38.07
C GLY A 170 16.16 1.05 -36.56
N ILE A 171 15.20 1.46 -35.71
CA ILE A 171 15.34 1.34 -34.26
C ILE A 171 15.40 -0.12 -33.79
N THR A 172 14.74 -1.02 -34.52
CA THR A 172 14.70 -2.46 -34.18
C THR A 172 16.06 -3.14 -34.25
N ASP A 173 17.01 -2.61 -35.05
CA ASP A 173 18.39 -3.11 -35.11
C ASP A 173 19.23 -2.72 -33.86
N ILE A 174 18.75 -1.79 -33.03
CA ILE A 174 19.48 -1.24 -31.86
C ILE A 174 18.81 -1.60 -30.53
N LEU A 175 17.52 -1.93 -30.54
CA LEU A 175 16.79 -2.29 -29.33
C LEU A 175 17.45 -3.47 -28.60
N PRO A 176 17.56 -3.41 -27.25
CA PRO A 176 18.10 -4.53 -26.49
C PRO A 176 17.14 -5.72 -26.55
N SER A 177 17.69 -6.94 -26.56
CA SER A 177 16.87 -8.14 -26.34
C SER A 177 16.26 -8.12 -24.93
N ARG A 178 15.16 -8.84 -24.72
CA ARG A 178 14.55 -9.00 -23.38
C ARG A 178 15.55 -9.55 -22.37
N ARG A 179 16.50 -10.39 -22.82
CA ARG A 179 17.55 -10.96 -21.97
C ARG A 179 18.53 -9.88 -21.55
N THR A 180 18.96 -9.04 -22.49
CA THR A 180 19.88 -7.92 -22.23
C THR A 180 19.22 -6.88 -21.32
N LEU A 181 17.93 -6.58 -21.55
CA LEU A 181 17.13 -5.67 -20.75
C LEU A 181 17.00 -6.19 -19.31
N GLY A 182 16.50 -7.41 -19.12
CA GLY A 182 16.29 -8.03 -17.81
C GLY A 182 17.53 -8.64 -17.15
N SER A 183 18.74 -8.27 -17.58
CA SER A 183 20.00 -8.66 -16.96
C SER A 183 20.97 -7.48 -16.88
N ARG A 184 21.78 -7.25 -17.91
CA ARG A 184 22.85 -6.25 -17.89
C ARG A 184 22.32 -4.82 -17.70
N ILE A 185 21.35 -4.40 -18.51
CA ILE A 185 20.80 -3.04 -18.45
C ILE A 185 20.08 -2.82 -17.11
N LEU A 186 19.29 -3.80 -16.66
CA LEU A 186 18.66 -3.77 -15.34
C LEU A 186 19.69 -3.60 -14.22
N LYS A 187 20.75 -4.43 -14.20
CA LYS A 187 21.79 -4.36 -13.15
C LYS A 187 22.55 -3.04 -13.15
N GLU A 188 22.92 -2.54 -14.33
CA GLU A 188 23.57 -1.23 -14.48
C GLU A 188 22.66 -0.10 -13.95
N HIS A 189 21.36 -0.17 -14.25
CA HIS A 189 20.38 0.81 -13.79
C HIS A 189 20.14 0.72 -12.28
N VAL A 190 19.94 -0.48 -11.73
CA VAL A 190 19.74 -0.73 -10.29
C VAL A 190 20.93 -0.26 -9.47
N ALA A 191 22.16 -0.56 -9.92
CA ALA A 191 23.36 -0.08 -9.24
C ALA A 191 23.39 1.45 -9.16
N ARG A 192 22.95 2.14 -10.22
CA ARG A 192 22.82 3.59 -10.22
C ARG A 192 21.73 4.08 -9.28
N CYS A 193 20.52 3.48 -9.27
CA CYS A 193 19.46 3.89 -8.34
C CYS A 193 19.92 3.73 -6.89
N LYS A 194 20.47 2.55 -6.55
CA LYS A 194 20.98 2.28 -5.21
C LYS A 194 22.06 3.27 -4.81
N ALA A 195 22.97 3.62 -5.72
CA ALA A 195 24.01 4.62 -5.43
C ALA A 195 23.42 6.01 -5.13
N ILE A 196 22.39 6.43 -5.86
CA ILE A 196 21.69 7.70 -5.62
C ILE A 196 20.99 7.67 -4.26
N GLU A 197 20.12 6.68 -4.01
CA GLU A 197 19.38 6.58 -2.74
C GLU A 197 20.32 6.44 -1.53
N THR A 198 21.40 5.67 -1.70
CA THR A 198 22.45 5.54 -0.67
C THR A 198 23.12 6.87 -0.41
N ASN A 199 23.51 7.62 -1.46
CA ASN A 199 24.17 8.90 -1.30
C ASN A 199 23.23 9.95 -0.67
N ASP A 200 21.96 9.96 -1.05
CA ASP A 200 20.96 10.87 -0.49
C ASP A 200 20.75 10.59 1.00
N LEU A 201 20.52 9.33 1.37
CA LEU A 201 20.35 8.93 2.76
C LEU A 201 21.63 9.16 3.58
N LYS A 202 22.80 8.95 2.97
CA LYS A 202 24.10 9.21 3.62
C LYS A 202 24.33 10.70 3.86
N THR A 203 23.97 11.53 2.88
CA THR A 203 24.04 13.00 3.00
C THR A 203 23.21 13.46 4.18
N ILE A 204 21.99 12.94 4.34
CA ILE A 204 21.13 13.26 5.48
C ILE A 204 21.77 12.78 6.78
N GLN A 205 22.25 11.54 6.84
CA GLN A 205 22.89 10.99 8.04
C GLN A 205 24.08 11.83 8.49
N ASP A 206 24.93 12.23 7.54
CA ASP A 206 26.17 12.96 7.81
C ASP A 206 25.90 14.43 8.13
N SER A 207 24.89 15.06 7.51
CA SER A 207 24.55 16.46 7.78
C SER A 207 23.82 16.62 9.12
N THR A 208 22.88 15.73 9.44
CA THR A 208 22.08 15.85 10.66
C THR A 208 22.68 15.12 11.86
N ASN A 209 23.69 14.28 11.63
CA ASN A 209 24.20 13.32 12.63
C ASN A 209 23.07 12.42 13.20
N GLY A 210 22.06 12.13 12.37
CA GLY A 210 20.94 11.24 12.68
C GLY A 210 21.36 9.79 12.53
N TRP A 211 20.66 8.86 13.16
CA TRP A 211 20.94 7.42 13.03
C TRP A 211 19.80 6.75 12.27
N ILE A 212 20.14 5.92 11.29
CA ILE A 212 19.17 5.25 10.43
C ILE A 212 18.41 4.16 11.18
N ASN A 213 17.18 3.89 10.75
CA ASN A 213 16.35 2.82 11.28
C ASN A 213 16.31 1.69 10.27
N ILE A 214 16.47 0.45 10.74
CA ILE A 214 16.22 -0.74 9.93
C ILE A 214 14.74 -1.09 10.10
N LEU A 215 13.96 -0.89 9.04
CA LEU A 215 12.56 -1.31 8.99
C LEU A 215 12.50 -2.68 8.33
N SER A 216 11.89 -3.65 9.00
CA SER A 216 11.81 -5.02 8.48
C SER A 216 10.41 -5.59 8.61
N ASP A 217 9.95 -6.26 7.55
CA ASP A 217 8.63 -6.89 7.51
C ASP A 217 8.69 -8.12 6.58
N VAL A 218 7.77 -9.07 6.73
CA VAL A 218 7.75 -10.32 5.97
C VAL A 218 6.59 -10.33 4.99
N TRP A 219 6.91 -10.58 3.73
CA TRP A 219 5.93 -10.72 2.65
C TRP A 219 5.89 -12.14 2.10
N GLN A 220 4.69 -12.72 2.00
CA GLN A 220 4.50 -13.97 1.25
C GLN A 220 4.21 -13.65 -0.22
N ASN A 221 5.07 -14.13 -1.11
CA ASN A 221 4.90 -13.94 -2.54
C ASN A 221 3.85 -14.89 -3.14
N ILE A 222 3.54 -14.72 -4.43
CA ILE A 222 2.56 -15.56 -5.14
C ILE A 222 2.98 -17.04 -5.27
N CYS A 223 4.27 -17.33 -5.10
CA CYS A 223 4.82 -18.69 -5.06
C CYS A 223 4.80 -19.29 -3.65
N LYS A 224 4.21 -18.60 -2.66
CA LYS A 224 4.16 -19.00 -1.25
C LYS A 224 5.53 -19.01 -0.56
N GLU A 225 6.50 -18.29 -1.11
CA GLU A 225 7.79 -18.06 -0.45
C GLU A 225 7.67 -16.81 0.44
N HIS A 226 8.18 -16.92 1.67
CA HIS A 226 8.27 -15.80 2.60
C HIS A 226 9.57 -15.03 2.36
N LEU A 227 9.47 -13.73 2.15
CA LEU A 227 10.58 -12.82 1.91
C LEU A 227 10.61 -11.75 3.00
N LEU A 228 11.74 -11.62 3.70
CA LEU A 228 12.02 -10.53 4.62
C LEU A 228 12.44 -9.30 3.81
N GLY A 229 11.57 -8.31 3.73
CA GLY A 229 11.89 -6.99 3.20
C GLY A 229 12.60 -6.15 4.25
N CYS A 230 13.64 -5.44 3.83
CA CYS A 230 14.36 -4.50 4.68
C CYS A 230 14.55 -3.16 3.96
N GLN A 231 14.18 -2.08 4.66
CA GLN A 231 14.45 -0.71 4.25
C GLN A 231 15.23 0.04 5.34
N LEU A 232 16.14 0.92 4.93
CA LEU A 232 16.78 1.87 5.83
C LEU A 232 16.00 3.19 5.76
N SER A 233 15.68 3.78 6.92
CA SER A 233 14.89 5.01 7.02
C SER A 233 15.53 6.05 7.92
N LEU A 234 15.56 7.31 7.48
CA LEU A 234 15.94 8.46 8.29
C LEU A 234 15.17 9.69 7.84
N PHE A 235 14.34 10.27 8.71
CA PHE A 235 13.55 11.48 8.45
C PHE A 235 12.72 11.42 7.15
N GLY A 236 12.10 10.27 6.89
CA GLY A 236 11.30 10.02 5.69
C GLY A 236 12.08 9.67 4.43
N ALA A 237 13.41 9.83 4.41
CA ALA A 237 14.24 9.28 3.35
C ALA A 237 14.37 7.76 3.51
N LEU A 238 14.14 7.04 2.41
CA LEU A 238 14.09 5.57 2.39
C LEU A 238 15.11 5.02 1.39
N LEU A 239 15.79 3.95 1.79
CA LEU A 239 16.62 3.12 0.92
C LEU A 239 16.12 1.68 1.00
N THR A 240 15.68 1.12 -0.13
CA THR A 240 15.34 -0.31 -0.20
C THR A 240 16.64 -1.13 -0.20
N TYR A 241 16.97 -1.67 0.97
CA TYR A 241 18.28 -2.26 1.24
C TYR A 241 18.35 -3.72 0.80
N ALA A 242 17.42 -4.55 1.29
CA ALA A 242 17.44 -5.98 1.04
C ALA A 242 16.03 -6.59 0.91
N LEU A 243 15.97 -7.71 0.19
CA LEU A 243 14.82 -8.61 0.13
C LEU A 243 15.36 -10.03 0.18
N LEU A 244 15.25 -10.65 1.36
CA LEU A 244 15.92 -11.91 1.68
C LEU A 244 14.89 -13.03 1.77
N PRO A 245 15.18 -14.25 1.30
CA PRO A 245 14.32 -15.39 1.59
C PRO A 245 14.35 -15.65 3.11
N ALA A 246 13.18 -15.71 3.73
CA ALA A 246 13.07 -15.96 5.17
C ALA A 246 13.38 -17.43 5.55
N GLY A 247 13.61 -18.30 4.56
CA GLY A 247 13.85 -19.73 4.77
C GLY A 247 12.57 -20.51 5.13
N ASP A 248 12.73 -21.77 5.55
CA ASP A 248 11.62 -22.62 6.01
C ASP A 248 11.35 -22.46 7.52
N GLU A 249 12.26 -21.80 8.25
CA GLU A 249 12.17 -21.58 9.70
C GLU A 249 11.66 -20.17 10.00
N HIS A 250 10.43 -20.07 10.53
CA HIS A 250 9.76 -18.80 10.80
C HIS A 250 9.58 -18.49 12.30
N HIS A 251 10.36 -19.12 13.18
CA HIS A 251 10.29 -18.82 14.61
C HIS A 251 11.13 -17.58 14.98
N GLY A 252 10.83 -16.97 16.13
CA GLY A 252 11.44 -15.70 16.56
C GLY A 252 12.98 -15.71 16.56
N VAL A 253 13.62 -16.79 17.01
CA VAL A 253 15.08 -16.93 16.98
C VAL A 253 15.65 -16.91 15.56
N ALA A 254 15.03 -17.60 14.60
CA ALA A 254 15.50 -17.65 13.22
C ALA A 254 15.41 -16.26 12.55
N ILE A 255 14.31 -15.55 12.79
CA ILE A 255 14.13 -14.17 12.30
C ILE A 255 15.15 -13.23 12.97
N ALA A 256 15.35 -13.33 14.28
CA ALA A 256 16.34 -12.54 15.01
C ALA A 256 17.77 -12.76 14.49
N ALA A 257 18.15 -14.01 14.23
CA ALA A 257 19.45 -14.35 13.65
C ALA A 257 19.62 -13.81 12.21
N GLN A 258 18.54 -13.77 11.41
CA GLN A 258 18.56 -13.13 10.10
C GLN A 258 18.72 -11.60 10.22
N LEU A 259 18.03 -10.97 11.16
CA LEU A 259 18.16 -9.54 11.45
C LEU A 259 19.54 -9.18 12.00
N GLU A 260 20.19 -10.05 12.78
CA GLU A 260 21.57 -9.85 13.24
C GLU A 260 22.55 -9.82 12.07
N LYS A 261 22.49 -10.79 11.15
CA LYS A 261 23.33 -10.81 9.95
C LYS A 261 23.12 -9.57 9.08
N LEU A 262 21.86 -9.12 8.97
CA LEU A 262 21.51 -7.89 8.26
C LEU A 262 22.11 -6.66 8.96
N LEU A 263 22.00 -6.57 10.29
CA LEU A 263 22.59 -5.49 11.09
C LEU A 263 24.11 -5.45 10.91
N GLU A 264 24.79 -6.60 10.94
CA GLU A 264 26.23 -6.68 10.70
C GLU A 264 26.61 -6.13 9.32
N GLN A 265 25.84 -6.45 8.28
CA GLN A 265 26.06 -5.92 6.92
C GLN A 265 25.86 -4.40 6.88
N VAL A 266 24.78 -3.90 7.48
CA VAL A 266 24.49 -2.46 7.55
C VAL A 266 25.60 -1.71 8.30
N LEU A 267 26.14 -2.29 9.37
CA LEU A 267 27.28 -1.72 10.10
C LEU A 267 28.59 -1.78 9.29
N GLN A 268 28.84 -2.87 8.56
CA GLN A 268 29.98 -2.99 7.64
C GLN A 268 29.94 -1.92 6.55
N ASP A 269 28.75 -1.61 6.05
CA ASP A 269 28.46 -0.52 5.11
C ASP A 269 28.57 0.89 5.75
N GLN A 270 29.06 0.98 6.99
CA GLN A 270 29.33 2.22 7.73
C GLN A 270 28.08 3.06 8.04
N TRP A 271 26.90 2.44 8.15
CA TRP A 271 25.71 3.11 8.65
C TRP A 271 25.73 3.22 10.18
N GLN A 272 25.24 4.34 10.70
CA GLN A 272 25.01 4.50 12.14
C GLN A 272 23.59 4.06 12.43
N VAL A 273 23.44 2.88 13.02
CA VAL A 273 22.13 2.26 13.24
C VAL A 273 21.51 2.71 14.55
N GLY A 274 20.27 3.18 14.42
CA GLY A 274 19.48 3.79 15.46
C GLY A 274 18.51 2.87 16.15
N ALA A 275 17.71 2.16 15.37
CA ALA A 275 16.70 1.25 15.85
C ALA A 275 16.44 0.18 14.78
N ILE A 276 15.89 -0.95 15.23
CA ILE A 276 15.26 -1.94 14.36
C ILE A 276 13.78 -1.90 14.67
N VAL A 277 12.96 -1.78 13.63
CA VAL A 277 11.51 -1.68 13.73
C VAL A 277 10.91 -2.83 12.93
N SER A 278 10.18 -3.70 13.62
CA SER A 278 9.42 -4.81 13.04
C SER A 278 7.98 -4.75 13.50
N ASP A 279 7.09 -5.39 12.74
CA ASP A 279 5.73 -5.63 13.20
C ASP A 279 5.70 -6.72 14.28
N ASN A 280 4.57 -6.81 14.98
CA ASN A 280 4.26 -7.96 15.82
C ASN A 280 3.49 -8.95 14.94
N ALA A 281 4.15 -10.04 14.54
CA ALA A 281 3.65 -11.00 13.56
C ALA A 281 2.52 -11.89 14.10
N GLY A 282 1.36 -11.31 14.39
CA GLY A 282 0.09 -12.02 14.51
C GLY A 282 -0.53 -12.15 13.12
N GLN A 283 -0.47 -13.34 12.52
CA GLN A 283 -1.05 -13.55 11.19
C GLN A 283 -2.56 -13.43 11.22
N CYS A 284 -3.09 -12.36 10.64
CA CYS A 284 -4.52 -12.20 10.47
C CYS A 284 -4.91 -12.43 9.01
N GLY A 285 -5.58 -13.56 8.75
CA GLY A 285 -6.26 -13.83 7.49
C GLY A 285 -7.75 -13.47 7.60
N LEU A 286 -8.28 -12.71 6.63
CA LEU A 286 -9.50 -13.04 5.87
C LEU A 286 -9.85 -11.94 4.85
N LYS A 287 -10.55 -12.36 3.79
CA LYS A 287 -11.21 -11.49 2.80
C LYS A 287 -12.67 -11.93 2.67
N THR A 288 -13.59 -11.04 2.99
CA THR A 288 -14.98 -11.10 2.52
C THR A 288 -15.42 -9.68 2.18
N VAL A 289 -15.89 -9.43 0.95
CA VAL A 289 -16.92 -8.42 0.58
C VAL A 289 -17.08 -8.21 -0.95
N ASN A 290 -16.21 -8.71 -1.83
CA ASN A 290 -16.35 -8.45 -3.28
C ASN A 290 -17.20 -9.45 -4.10
N ALA A 291 -17.92 -10.37 -3.48
CA ALA A 291 -18.58 -11.48 -4.21
C ALA A 291 -19.99 -11.16 -4.79
N SER A 292 -20.54 -9.95 -4.61
CA SER A 292 -21.96 -9.66 -4.93
C SER A 292 -22.18 -8.90 -6.26
N SER A 293 -22.00 -9.62 -7.36
CA SER A 293 -22.66 -9.53 -8.68
C SER A 293 -22.74 -8.20 -9.48
N SER A 294 -22.35 -8.32 -10.76
CA SER A 294 -22.47 -7.36 -11.87
C SER A 294 -23.88 -6.83 -12.18
N LYS A 295 -24.94 -7.30 -11.49
CA LYS A 295 -26.34 -6.91 -11.70
C LYS A 295 -26.78 -5.76 -10.78
N TRP A 296 -26.41 -5.80 -9.50
CA TRP A 296 -26.96 -4.91 -8.47
C TRP A 296 -26.15 -3.63 -8.31
N LEU A 297 -24.82 -3.69 -8.46
CA LEU A 297 -23.95 -2.53 -8.41
C LEU A 297 -24.30 -1.46 -9.45
N PRO A 298 -24.56 -1.78 -10.74
CA PRO A 298 -25.04 -0.78 -11.71
C PRO A 298 -26.39 -0.15 -11.35
N ARG A 299 -27.28 -0.91 -10.70
CA ARG A 299 -28.60 -0.43 -10.27
C ARG A 299 -28.50 0.51 -9.06
N ALA A 300 -27.58 0.24 -8.13
CA ALA A 300 -27.25 1.13 -7.03
C ALA A 300 -26.60 2.43 -7.56
N ARG A 301 -25.61 2.34 -8.47
CA ARG A 301 -25.00 3.50 -9.13
C ARG A 301 -26.02 4.36 -9.87
N LYS A 302 -26.99 3.76 -10.56
CA LYS A 302 -28.09 4.49 -11.22
C LYS A 302 -28.95 5.27 -10.23
N MET A 303 -29.15 4.75 -9.01
CA MET A 303 -29.87 5.47 -7.97
C MET A 303 -29.05 6.62 -7.40
N MET A 304 -27.73 6.42 -7.21
CA MET A 304 -26.81 7.49 -6.80
C MET A 304 -26.79 8.63 -7.82
N VAL A 305 -26.66 8.34 -9.12
CA VAL A 305 -26.72 9.37 -10.19
C VAL A 305 -28.05 10.12 -10.15
N LYS A 306 -29.16 9.42 -9.91
CA LYS A 306 -30.47 10.06 -9.79
C LYS A 306 -30.57 11.03 -8.60
N PHE A 307 -29.86 10.76 -7.51
CA PHE A 307 -29.94 11.54 -6.27
C PHE A 307 -28.88 12.63 -6.17
N TYR A 308 -27.66 12.32 -6.57
CA TYR A 308 -26.48 13.14 -6.35
C TYR A 308 -25.94 13.74 -7.65
N GLY A 309 -26.56 13.46 -8.81
CA GLY A 309 -26.06 13.86 -10.14
C GLY A 309 -24.85 13.08 -10.63
N ARG A 310 -24.22 12.28 -9.75
CA ARG A 310 -23.07 11.41 -10.01
C ARG A 310 -23.18 10.13 -9.20
N HIS A 311 -22.40 9.11 -9.55
CA HIS A 311 -22.24 7.94 -8.68
C HIS A 311 -21.03 8.14 -7.76
N LEU A 312 -21.09 7.57 -6.56
CA LEU A 312 -20.00 7.62 -5.59
C LEU A 312 -19.44 6.21 -5.40
N GLY A 313 -18.12 6.10 -5.32
CA GLY A 313 -17.44 4.82 -5.08
C GLY A 313 -17.78 4.23 -3.71
N LEU A 314 -18.05 2.92 -3.68
CA LEU A 314 -18.15 2.13 -2.46
C LEU A 314 -16.81 1.44 -2.22
N ARG A 315 -16.33 1.47 -0.97
CA ARG A 315 -15.07 0.83 -0.59
C ARG A 315 -15.33 -0.54 0.02
N THR A 316 -14.40 -1.46 -0.19
CA THR A 316 -14.46 -2.81 0.37
C THR A 316 -13.94 -2.83 1.80
N LEU A 317 -14.55 -3.68 2.62
CA LEU A 317 -14.06 -4.01 3.95
C LEU A 317 -12.81 -4.90 3.84
N CYS A 318 -11.78 -4.58 4.62
CA CYS A 318 -10.70 -5.47 4.97
C CYS A 318 -10.70 -5.56 6.49
N GLU A 319 -11.06 -6.72 7.03
CA GLU A 319 -11.33 -6.90 8.46
C GLU A 319 -10.10 -6.62 9.34
N THR A 320 -8.91 -6.81 8.77
CA THR A 320 -7.64 -6.65 9.48
C THR A 320 -7.06 -5.22 9.43
N ARG A 321 -7.76 -4.26 8.80
CA ARG A 321 -7.24 -2.90 8.58
C ARG A 321 -8.26 -1.81 8.89
N TRP A 322 -8.04 -1.07 9.99
CA TRP A 322 -8.94 0.01 10.46
C TRP A 322 -9.28 1.05 9.38
N ASN A 323 -8.32 1.46 8.55
CA ASN A 323 -8.56 2.42 7.45
C ASN A 323 -9.55 1.89 6.41
N SER A 324 -9.49 0.58 6.13
CA SER A 324 -10.42 -0.06 5.20
C SER A 324 -11.81 -0.20 5.80
N MET A 325 -11.90 -0.50 7.10
CA MET A 325 -13.16 -0.53 7.84
C MET A 325 -13.85 0.82 7.83
N GLN A 326 -13.15 1.88 8.27
CA GLN A 326 -13.68 3.24 8.25
C GLN A 326 -14.06 3.67 6.83
N GLY A 327 -13.19 3.44 5.85
CA GLY A 327 -13.48 3.77 4.46
C GLY A 327 -14.71 3.05 3.91
N CYS A 328 -14.92 1.78 4.29
CA CYS A 328 -16.12 1.02 3.96
C CYS A 328 -17.36 1.65 4.60
N PHE A 329 -17.35 1.88 5.91
CA PHE A 329 -18.49 2.42 6.66
C PHE A 329 -18.88 3.82 6.19
N ALA A 330 -17.91 4.74 6.12
CA ALA A 330 -18.11 6.10 5.64
C ALA A 330 -18.62 6.12 4.20
N SER A 331 -18.11 5.26 3.31
CA SER A 331 -18.59 5.18 1.93
C SER A 331 -20.05 4.73 1.84
N LEU A 332 -20.49 3.83 2.73
CA LEU A 332 -21.86 3.32 2.78
C LEU A 332 -22.82 4.34 3.40
N LEU A 333 -22.44 4.98 4.51
CA LEU A 333 -23.20 6.07 5.14
C LEU A 333 -23.43 7.23 4.17
N ARG A 334 -22.39 7.62 3.41
CA ARG A 334 -22.48 8.69 2.41
C ARG A 334 -23.54 8.45 1.32
N VAL A 335 -23.84 7.20 1.01
CA VAL A 335 -24.86 6.83 0.00
C VAL A 335 -26.17 6.31 0.61
N GLN A 336 -26.35 6.44 1.92
CA GLN A 336 -27.47 5.88 2.68
C GLN A 336 -28.81 6.12 2.00
N SER A 337 -29.14 7.38 1.68
CA SER A 337 -30.43 7.73 1.07
C SER A 337 -30.65 7.03 -0.27
N ALA A 338 -29.63 6.98 -1.13
CA ALA A 338 -29.70 6.32 -2.42
C ALA A 338 -29.88 4.80 -2.27
N VAL A 339 -29.20 4.19 -1.31
CA VAL A 339 -29.25 2.75 -1.05
C VAL A 339 -30.57 2.34 -0.38
N GLN A 340 -31.11 3.13 0.53
CA GLN A 340 -32.47 2.95 1.09
C GLN A 340 -33.54 3.00 0.00
N MET A 341 -33.41 3.89 -0.99
CA MET A 341 -34.32 3.95 -2.12
C MET A 341 -34.15 2.80 -3.10
N PHE A 342 -32.92 2.36 -3.33
CA PHE A 342 -32.62 1.13 -4.05
C PHE A 342 -33.34 -0.07 -3.40
N TYR A 343 -33.24 -0.22 -2.08
CA TYR A 343 -33.99 -1.24 -1.35
C TYR A 343 -35.51 -1.08 -1.53
N ARG A 344 -36.08 0.10 -1.28
CA ARG A 344 -37.53 0.33 -1.43
C ARG A 344 -38.05 -0.02 -2.82
N LYS A 345 -37.23 0.21 -3.86
CA LYS A 345 -37.57 -0.07 -5.26
C LYS A 345 -37.52 -1.55 -5.62
N TYR A 346 -36.53 -2.30 -5.11
CA TYR A 346 -36.26 -3.67 -5.54
C TYR A 346 -36.57 -4.75 -4.48
N LYS A 347 -36.98 -4.39 -3.25
CA LYS A 347 -37.26 -5.34 -2.17
C LYS A 347 -38.29 -6.44 -2.50
N SER A 348 -39.17 -6.17 -3.47
CA SER A 348 -40.20 -7.11 -3.93
C SER A 348 -39.74 -8.01 -5.10
N ASP A 349 -38.53 -7.79 -5.63
CA ASP A 349 -37.93 -8.64 -6.67
C ASP A 349 -37.49 -9.98 -6.03
N ILE A 350 -37.89 -11.10 -6.63
CA ILE A 350 -37.61 -12.45 -6.10
C ILE A 350 -36.11 -12.78 -6.10
N GLU A 351 -35.33 -12.13 -6.96
CA GLU A 351 -33.88 -12.29 -7.02
C GLU A 351 -33.14 -11.27 -6.12
N PHE A 352 -33.85 -10.42 -5.38
CA PHE A 352 -33.22 -9.43 -4.50
C PHE A 352 -32.47 -10.12 -3.35
N PRO A 353 -31.15 -9.90 -3.20
CA PRO A 353 -30.37 -10.61 -2.20
C PRO A 353 -30.87 -10.33 -0.78
N LEU A 354 -31.03 -11.39 0.02
CA LEU A 354 -31.50 -11.28 1.41
C LEU A 354 -30.58 -10.39 2.25
N THR A 355 -29.27 -10.46 2.02
CA THR A 355 -28.26 -9.64 2.71
C THR A 355 -28.43 -8.13 2.48
N LEU A 356 -29.02 -7.70 1.36
CA LEU A 356 -29.24 -6.28 1.05
C LEU A 356 -30.56 -5.75 1.63
N ARG A 357 -31.35 -6.57 2.33
CA ARG A 357 -32.58 -6.12 3.00
C ARG A 357 -32.30 -5.23 4.19
N VAL A 358 -31.11 -5.37 4.79
CA VAL A 358 -30.63 -4.56 5.91
C VAL A 358 -30.65 -3.06 5.60
N PHE A 359 -30.54 -2.67 4.33
CA PHE A 359 -30.66 -1.26 3.91
C PHE A 359 -32.01 -0.63 4.23
N GLY A 360 -33.05 -1.43 4.47
CA GLY A 360 -34.36 -0.96 4.91
C GLY A 360 -34.51 -0.79 6.42
N ASP A 361 -33.55 -1.26 7.20
CA ASP A 361 -33.58 -1.26 8.66
C ASP A 361 -32.93 0.01 9.19
N SER A 362 -33.64 0.78 10.02
CA SER A 362 -33.10 2.00 10.64
C SER A 362 -32.02 1.68 11.67
N PHE A 363 -32.16 0.57 12.40
CA PHE A 363 -31.23 0.18 13.46
C PHE A 363 -29.84 -0.10 12.89
N PHE A 364 -29.76 -0.80 11.75
CA PHE A 364 -28.51 -1.00 11.02
C PHE A 364 -27.77 0.31 10.72
N TRP A 365 -28.48 1.35 10.31
CA TRP A 365 -27.85 2.62 9.97
C TRP A 365 -27.38 3.39 11.20
N GLU A 366 -28.10 3.27 12.33
CA GLU A 366 -27.68 3.81 13.62
C GLU A 366 -26.42 3.10 14.11
N GLU A 367 -26.41 1.76 14.11
CA GLU A 367 -25.24 0.96 14.48
C GLU A 367 -24.04 1.19 13.56
N LEU A 368 -24.24 1.32 12.24
CA LEU A 368 -23.16 1.62 11.29
C LEU A 368 -22.55 3.00 11.56
N ASN A 369 -23.38 3.98 11.92
CA ASN A 369 -22.91 5.31 12.26
C ASN A 369 -22.13 5.32 13.58
N GLU A 370 -22.59 4.55 14.58
CA GLU A 370 -21.84 4.36 15.83
C GLU A 370 -20.50 3.64 15.57
N ALA A 371 -20.49 2.58 14.77
CA ALA A 371 -19.28 1.85 14.43
C ALA A 371 -18.27 2.71 13.67
N GLU A 372 -18.72 3.57 12.75
CA GLU A 372 -17.85 4.51 12.05
C GLU A 372 -17.20 5.52 13.02
N ALA A 373 -17.98 6.08 13.95
CA ALA A 373 -17.48 7.00 14.97
C ALA A 373 -16.44 6.36 15.90
N VAL A 374 -16.56 5.06 16.21
CA VAL A 374 -15.54 4.32 16.99
C VAL A 374 -14.26 4.11 16.17
N ILE A 375 -14.36 3.74 14.90
CA ILE A 375 -13.16 3.41 14.09
C ILE A 375 -12.45 4.67 13.55
N GLU A 376 -13.16 5.79 13.37
CA GLU A 376 -12.62 7.05 12.85
C GLU A 376 -11.29 7.48 13.50
N PRO A 377 -11.18 7.63 14.84
CA PRO A 377 -9.92 8.05 15.45
C PRO A 377 -8.78 7.05 15.25
N LEU A 378 -9.08 5.74 15.18
CA LEU A 378 -8.09 4.70 14.87
C LEU A 378 -7.57 4.83 13.44
N SER A 379 -8.45 5.17 12.50
CA SER A 379 -8.09 5.43 11.10
C SER A 379 -7.15 6.64 10.99
N PHE A 380 -7.48 7.76 11.64
CA PHE A 380 -6.61 8.94 11.64
C PHE A 380 -5.24 8.67 12.25
N ALA A 381 -5.19 7.95 13.38
CA ALA A 381 -3.95 7.50 14.00
C ALA A 381 -3.12 6.63 13.03
N SER A 382 -3.76 5.66 12.36
CA SER A 382 -3.08 4.82 11.37
C SER A 382 -2.49 5.65 10.22
N HIS A 383 -3.25 6.59 9.65
CA HIS A 383 -2.73 7.47 8.59
C HIS A 383 -1.55 8.33 9.07
N ARG A 384 -1.60 8.85 10.30
CA ARG A 384 -0.50 9.63 10.88
C ARG A 384 0.76 8.79 11.01
N LEU A 385 0.64 7.59 11.58
CA LEU A 385 1.78 6.72 11.83
C LEU A 385 2.36 6.21 10.51
N ARG A 386 1.54 5.82 9.51
CA ARG A 386 2.03 5.29 8.22
C ARG A 386 2.80 6.29 7.33
N ARG A 387 2.92 7.56 7.71
CA ARG A 387 3.75 8.55 7.00
C ARG A 387 5.21 8.19 7.07
N ASP A 388 6.01 8.65 6.11
CA ASP A 388 7.43 8.32 6.07
C ASP A 388 8.20 9.16 7.11
N GLU A 389 7.72 10.36 7.40
CA GLU A 389 8.29 11.29 8.39
C GLU A 389 7.71 11.10 9.79
N ASN A 390 7.08 9.96 10.08
CA ASN A 390 6.55 9.67 11.42
C ASN A 390 7.65 9.63 12.48
N THR A 391 7.28 9.93 13.71
CA THR A 391 8.17 9.99 14.86
C THR A 391 7.54 9.31 16.07
N VAL A 392 8.37 8.99 17.08
CA VAL A 392 7.91 8.55 18.40
C VAL A 392 6.92 9.50 19.07
N ALA A 393 6.91 10.78 18.70
CA ALA A 393 5.97 11.77 19.21
C ALA A 393 4.56 11.60 18.62
N ASP A 394 4.47 11.14 17.36
CA ASP A 394 3.20 10.87 16.69
C ASP A 394 2.42 9.73 17.36
N VAL A 395 3.10 8.86 18.11
CA VAL A 395 2.48 7.81 18.91
C VAL A 395 1.65 8.42 20.03
N VAL A 396 2.22 9.34 20.81
CA VAL A 396 1.53 9.95 21.97
C VAL A 396 0.32 10.76 21.53
N ILE A 397 0.45 11.57 20.47
CA ILE A 397 -0.70 12.35 19.96
C ILE A 397 -1.78 11.42 19.38
N SER A 398 -1.40 10.28 18.79
CA SER A 398 -2.37 9.29 18.31
C SER A 398 -3.14 8.63 19.46
N PHE A 399 -2.45 8.24 20.53
CA PHE A 399 -3.11 7.74 21.74
C PHE A 399 -4.02 8.79 22.38
N HIS A 400 -3.59 10.05 22.45
CA HIS A 400 -4.41 11.17 22.92
C HIS A 400 -5.69 11.32 22.10
N ASP A 401 -5.59 11.36 20.77
CA ASP A 401 -6.74 11.56 19.89
C ASP A 401 -7.72 10.38 19.95
N ILE A 402 -7.20 9.14 20.02
CA ILE A 402 -8.01 7.92 20.19
C ILE A 402 -8.71 7.94 21.55
N TYR A 403 -7.97 8.19 22.63
CA TYR A 403 -8.55 8.30 23.97
C TYR A 403 -9.66 9.34 24.02
N ARG A 404 -9.43 10.52 23.43
CA ARG A 404 -10.44 11.58 23.37
C ARG A 404 -11.68 11.14 22.61
N GLY A 405 -11.53 10.51 21.44
CA GLY A 405 -12.65 9.99 20.66
C GLY A 405 -13.44 8.92 21.41
N PHE A 406 -12.75 8.00 22.06
CA PHE A 406 -13.35 6.92 22.86
C PHE A 406 -14.04 7.42 24.11
N HIS A 407 -13.43 8.37 24.82
CA HIS A 407 -13.99 8.97 26.03
C HIS A 407 -15.26 9.77 25.75
N GLN A 408 -15.34 10.41 24.58
CA GLN A 408 -16.53 11.16 24.14
C GLN A 408 -17.67 10.25 23.65
N HIS A 409 -17.44 8.94 23.50
CA HIS A 409 -18.45 8.02 22.97
C HIS A 409 -19.54 7.69 24.02
N LEU A 410 -20.78 8.07 23.72
CA LEU A 410 -21.90 8.05 24.69
C LEU A 410 -22.15 6.69 25.38
N VAL A 411 -22.10 5.58 24.63
CA VAL A 411 -22.55 4.27 25.15
C VAL A 411 -21.40 3.38 25.63
N ARG A 412 -20.31 3.30 24.86
CA ARG A 412 -19.24 2.30 25.04
C ARG A 412 -17.92 2.85 25.61
N HIS A 413 -17.91 4.10 26.12
CA HIS A 413 -16.68 4.76 26.57
C HIS A 413 -15.85 3.91 27.55
N ASP A 414 -16.45 3.29 28.56
CA ASP A 414 -15.73 2.49 29.57
C ASP A 414 -14.90 1.36 28.94
N ASN A 415 -15.53 0.57 28.05
CA ASN A 415 -14.88 -0.54 27.38
C ASN A 415 -13.80 -0.06 26.39
N LEU A 416 -14.12 0.98 25.59
CA LEU A 416 -13.19 1.53 24.60
C LEU A 416 -11.95 2.15 25.28
N VAL A 417 -12.17 2.92 26.35
CA VAL A 417 -11.09 3.51 27.16
C VAL A 417 -10.23 2.41 27.79
N SER A 418 -10.84 1.35 28.33
CA SER A 418 -10.09 0.22 28.86
C SER A 418 -9.20 -0.45 27.80
N CYS A 419 -9.69 -0.61 26.57
CA CYS A 419 -8.93 -1.20 25.47
C CYS A 419 -7.70 -0.36 25.10
N ILE A 420 -7.87 0.95 24.95
CA ILE A 420 -6.75 1.82 24.58
C ILE A 420 -5.72 1.97 25.71
N GLU A 421 -6.15 1.95 26.98
CA GLU A 421 -5.26 1.96 28.16
C GLU A 421 -4.44 0.66 28.26
N ASN A 422 -5.06 -0.49 27.97
CA ASN A 422 -4.35 -1.77 27.90
C ASN A 422 -3.24 -1.74 26.83
N ARG A 423 -3.55 -1.18 25.66
CA ARG A 423 -2.55 -1.02 24.59
C ARG A 423 -1.46 -0.02 24.97
N TRP A 424 -1.81 1.09 25.61
CA TRP A 424 -0.86 2.09 26.10
C TRP A 424 0.09 1.52 27.14
N THR A 425 -0.36 0.59 27.98
CA THR A 425 0.48 -0.05 29.02
C THR A 425 1.57 -0.94 28.44
N GLN A 426 1.36 -1.48 27.23
CA GLN A 426 2.37 -2.29 26.53
C GLN A 426 3.54 -1.44 25.99
N CYS A 427 3.32 -0.13 25.79
CA CYS A 427 4.34 0.78 25.25
C CYS A 427 5.47 1.09 26.24
N GLU A 428 6.68 1.35 25.75
CA GLU A 428 7.74 2.00 26.54
C GLU A 428 7.43 3.51 26.69
N GLN A 429 6.41 3.82 27.49
CA GLN A 429 5.83 5.16 27.63
C GLN A 429 6.86 6.28 27.88
N PRO A 430 7.89 6.11 28.72
CA PRO A 430 8.89 7.16 28.96
C PRO A 430 9.65 7.58 27.69
N LEU A 431 9.93 6.64 26.77
CA LEU A 431 10.58 6.94 25.49
C LEU A 431 9.69 7.83 24.63
N PHE A 432 8.42 7.43 24.50
CA PHE A 432 7.43 8.16 23.71
C PHE A 432 7.12 9.53 24.31
N MET A 433 6.98 9.64 25.63
CA MET A 433 6.77 10.93 26.31
C MET A 433 7.96 11.87 26.16
N LEU A 434 9.19 11.36 26.20
CA LEU A 434 10.38 12.17 25.93
C LEU A 434 10.40 12.66 24.48
N GLY A 435 10.11 11.77 23.52
CA GLY A 435 9.96 12.14 22.11
C GLY A 435 8.89 13.21 21.88
N PHE A 436 7.73 13.05 22.52
CA PHE A 436 6.62 14.00 22.49
C PHE A 436 7.01 15.37 23.05
N ALA A 437 7.73 15.39 24.18
CA ALA A 437 8.23 16.61 24.78
C ALA A 437 9.32 17.30 23.94
N LEU A 438 10.13 16.55 23.19
CA LEU A 438 11.18 17.10 22.32
C LEU A 438 10.66 17.48 20.93
N HIS A 439 9.44 17.09 20.56
CA HIS A 439 8.88 17.44 19.27
C HIS A 439 8.43 18.91 19.25
N PRO A 440 8.95 19.76 18.34
CA PRO A 440 8.75 21.21 18.41
C PRO A 440 7.29 21.64 18.24
N VAL A 441 6.47 20.84 17.56
CA VAL A 441 5.02 21.10 17.41
C VAL A 441 4.22 20.65 18.63
N TYR A 442 4.69 19.64 19.37
CA TYR A 442 3.91 19.00 20.44
C TYR A 442 4.36 19.42 21.85
N VAL A 443 5.50 20.11 21.96
CA VAL A 443 6.06 20.54 23.25
C VAL A 443 5.08 21.36 24.09
N ASP A 444 4.26 22.22 23.48
CA ASP A 444 3.28 23.02 24.23
C ASP A 444 2.19 22.16 24.85
N THR A 445 1.73 21.13 24.13
CA THR A 445 0.83 20.11 24.70
C THR A 445 1.54 19.35 25.82
N ALA A 446 2.78 18.94 25.63
CA ALA A 446 3.56 18.24 26.65
C ALA A 446 3.79 19.08 27.93
N ARG A 447 3.97 20.40 27.80
CA ARG A 447 4.10 21.35 28.91
C ARG A 447 2.80 21.50 29.71
N GLY A 448 1.66 21.32 29.06
CA GLY A 448 0.34 21.40 29.69
C GLY A 448 -0.08 20.14 30.46
N LEU A 449 0.67 19.03 30.33
CA LEU A 449 0.34 17.78 31.01
C LEU A 449 0.60 17.86 32.52
N PRO A 450 -0.18 17.15 33.35
CA PRO A 450 0.07 17.05 34.78
C PRO A 450 1.39 16.34 35.09
N ASP A 451 1.91 16.56 36.29
CA ASP A 451 3.10 15.85 36.77
C ASP A 451 2.75 14.38 37.07
N THR A 452 3.40 13.46 36.37
CA THR A 452 3.29 12.01 36.58
C THR A 452 4.69 11.38 36.57
N PRO A 453 4.86 10.06 36.74
CA PRO A 453 6.16 9.42 36.55
C PRO A 453 6.76 9.63 35.16
N ILE A 454 5.94 9.87 34.12
CA ILE A 454 6.38 9.96 32.72
C ILE A 454 6.12 11.32 32.05
N SER A 455 5.41 12.23 32.72
CA SER A 455 5.11 13.58 32.24
C SER A 455 5.49 14.63 33.27
N GLY A 456 5.49 15.89 32.85
CA GLY A 456 5.90 16.98 33.72
C GLY A 456 7.40 17.24 33.68
N THR A 457 7.77 18.47 34.04
CA THR A 457 9.12 18.99 33.81
C THR A 457 10.18 18.20 34.59
N GLY A 458 9.90 17.84 35.84
CA GLY A 458 10.84 17.12 36.70
C GLY A 458 11.13 15.71 36.20
N SER A 459 10.07 14.95 35.85
CA SER A 459 10.17 13.58 35.35
C SER A 459 10.88 13.53 34.00
N LEU A 460 10.48 14.40 33.06
CA LEU A 460 11.10 14.46 31.73
C LEU A 460 12.60 14.84 31.77
N CYS A 461 13.03 15.66 32.72
CA CYS A 461 14.46 15.94 32.93
C CYS A 461 15.24 14.69 33.36
N LYS A 462 14.67 13.82 34.20
CA LYS A 462 15.31 12.56 34.61
C LYS A 462 15.33 11.55 33.46
N ILE A 463 14.21 11.43 32.75
CA ILE A 463 14.06 10.56 31.58
C ILE A 463 15.03 10.96 30.47
N ALA A 464 15.22 12.26 30.20
CA ALA A 464 16.19 12.77 29.23
C ALA A 464 17.63 12.36 29.58
N VAL A 465 18.02 12.47 30.85
CA VAL A 465 19.34 12.01 31.33
C VAL A 465 19.50 10.51 31.11
N TYR A 466 18.48 9.72 31.45
CA TYR A 466 18.48 8.26 31.28
C TYR A 466 18.69 7.87 29.81
N TYR A 467 17.85 8.36 28.90
CA TYR A 467 17.95 8.00 27.49
C TYR A 467 19.19 8.58 26.81
N TYR A 468 19.70 9.72 27.25
CA TYR A 468 20.97 10.23 26.75
C TYR A 468 22.12 9.26 27.08
N ARG A 469 22.22 8.81 28.34
CA ARG A 469 23.24 7.83 28.74
C ARG A 469 23.08 6.51 27.98
N ARG A 470 21.84 6.02 27.85
CA ARG A 470 21.53 4.75 27.18
C ARG A 470 21.81 4.77 25.68
N LEU A 471 21.31 5.77 24.96
CA LEU A 471 21.40 5.83 23.51
C LEU A 471 22.80 6.17 22.99
N PHE A 472 23.59 6.93 23.77
CA PHE A 472 24.95 7.32 23.41
C PHE A 472 26.03 6.54 24.17
N SER A 473 25.64 5.55 24.97
CA SER A 473 26.53 4.70 25.78
C SER A 473 27.61 5.51 26.53
N THR A 474 27.19 6.57 27.21
CA THR A 474 28.09 7.54 27.87
C THR A 474 27.62 7.86 29.28
N GLU A 475 28.57 8.01 30.20
CA GLU A 475 28.31 8.51 31.55
C GLU A 475 28.42 10.04 31.66
N LYS A 476 28.97 10.69 30.62
CA LYS A 476 29.14 12.14 30.58
C LYS A 476 27.83 12.82 30.17
N ILE A 477 27.00 13.15 31.14
CA ILE A 477 25.67 13.76 30.90
C ILE A 477 25.72 15.23 30.48
N GLY A 478 26.86 15.92 30.69
CA GLY A 478 27.00 17.35 30.41
C GLY A 478 25.92 18.17 31.10
N GLU A 479 25.28 19.06 30.35
CA GLU A 479 24.24 19.97 30.84
C GLU A 479 22.81 19.53 30.45
N ILE A 480 22.65 18.29 29.97
CA ILE A 480 21.39 17.78 29.40
C ILE A 480 20.17 18.02 30.29
N ARG A 481 20.34 17.89 31.61
CA ARG A 481 19.27 18.12 32.60
C ARG A 481 18.84 19.59 32.63
N ARG A 482 19.81 20.51 32.62
CA ARG A 482 19.57 21.95 32.63
C ARG A 482 18.94 22.40 31.32
N ASP A 483 19.43 21.85 30.21
CA ASP A 483 18.94 22.16 28.88
C ASP A 483 17.49 21.68 28.71
N MET A 484 17.20 20.44 29.11
CA MET A 484 15.82 19.90 29.10
C MET A 484 14.89 20.72 30.00
N LEU A 485 15.36 21.17 31.17
CA LEU A 485 14.59 22.04 32.06
C LEU A 485 14.27 23.39 31.40
N ASN A 486 15.25 24.00 30.72
CA ASN A 486 15.05 25.25 29.99
C ASN A 486 14.11 25.05 28.80
N TRP A 487 14.21 23.91 28.12
CA TRP A 487 13.34 23.55 27.00
C TRP A 487 11.89 23.40 27.46
N MET A 488 11.64 22.61 28.49
CA MET A 488 10.30 22.45 29.06
C MET A 488 9.74 23.76 29.62
N LYS A 489 10.59 24.66 30.12
CA LYS A 489 10.16 26.01 30.55
C LYS A 489 10.01 27.03 29.43
N GLY A 490 10.23 26.66 28.16
CA GLY A 490 10.12 27.57 27.02
C GLY A 490 11.19 28.68 26.97
N ARG A 491 12.36 28.44 27.58
CA ARG A 491 13.47 29.42 27.69
C ARG A 491 14.76 28.93 27.03
N PHE A 492 14.72 27.87 26.23
CA PHE A 492 15.91 27.26 25.62
C PHE A 492 16.28 27.88 24.26
N THR A 493 15.29 28.27 23.47
CA THR A 493 15.48 28.88 22.15
C THR A 493 14.28 29.77 21.83
N LEU A 494 14.48 30.74 20.92
CA LEU A 494 13.43 31.60 20.38
C LEU A 494 12.91 31.11 19.01
N ILE A 495 13.53 30.09 18.41
CA ILE A 495 13.17 29.53 17.11
C ILE A 495 11.77 28.93 17.19
N LYS A 496 10.90 29.24 16.21
CA LYS A 496 9.53 28.74 16.19
C LYS A 496 9.39 27.49 15.31
N ALA A 497 8.61 26.53 15.79
CA ALA A 497 8.28 25.32 15.04
C ALA A 497 7.63 25.60 13.68
N SER A 498 6.87 26.70 13.57
CA SER A 498 6.19 27.11 12.33
C SER A 498 7.14 27.46 11.19
N GLU A 499 8.42 27.74 11.49
CA GLU A 499 9.45 28.01 10.48
C GLU A 499 9.92 26.72 9.77
N PHE A 500 9.65 25.55 10.38
CA PHE A 500 10.09 24.24 9.90
C PHE A 500 8.91 23.25 9.79
N PRO A 501 7.91 23.51 8.92
CA PRO A 501 6.75 22.65 8.80
C PRO A 501 7.16 21.23 8.38
N ARG A 502 6.68 20.22 9.11
CA ARG A 502 6.94 18.78 8.89
C ARG A 502 8.42 18.36 8.93
N CYS A 503 9.34 19.25 9.31
CA CYS A 503 10.78 18.97 9.34
C CYS A 503 11.36 19.18 10.74
N PRO A 504 10.93 18.40 11.77
CA PRO A 504 11.38 18.58 13.14
C PRO A 504 12.90 18.41 13.32
N TRP A 505 13.57 17.67 12.43
CA TRP A 505 15.04 17.53 12.45
C TRP A 505 15.76 18.82 12.05
N GLN A 506 15.27 19.55 11.04
CA GLN A 506 15.85 20.85 10.63
C GLN A 506 15.68 21.91 11.73
N TYR A 507 14.55 21.88 12.44
CA TYR A 507 14.36 22.71 13.64
C TYR A 507 15.48 22.47 14.64
N TRP A 508 15.74 21.20 14.99
CA TRP A 508 16.78 20.86 15.97
C TRP A 508 18.20 21.09 15.45
N GLU A 509 18.44 21.01 14.14
CA GLU A 509 19.71 21.41 13.52
C GLU A 509 19.97 22.93 13.69
N CYS A 510 18.94 23.75 13.49
CA CYS A 510 19.04 25.20 13.74
C CYS A 510 19.27 25.49 15.23
N VAL A 511 18.55 24.80 16.13
CA VAL A 511 18.73 24.94 17.58
C VAL A 511 20.13 24.46 18.03
N ALA A 512 20.66 23.41 17.40
CA ALA A 512 22.04 22.95 17.64
C ALA A 512 23.08 24.00 17.25
N SER A 513 22.81 24.75 16.16
CA SER A 513 23.68 25.84 15.73
C SER A 513 23.64 27.03 16.69
N GLU A 514 22.48 27.33 17.29
CA GLU A 514 22.34 28.35 18.36
C GLU A 514 23.00 27.90 19.68
N ASN A 515 23.01 26.59 19.97
CA ASN A 515 23.50 26.01 21.21
C ASN A 515 24.53 24.87 21.01
N PRO A 516 25.74 25.14 20.46
CA PRO A 516 26.67 24.07 20.04
C PRO A 516 27.20 23.17 21.17
N SER A 517 27.22 23.67 22.41
CA SER A 517 27.66 22.91 23.58
C SER A 517 26.56 22.01 24.17
N SER A 518 25.30 22.20 23.77
CA SER A 518 24.19 21.44 24.32
C SER A 518 24.13 20.03 23.73
N ALA A 519 23.89 19.05 24.61
CA ALA A 519 23.60 17.68 24.20
C ALA A 519 22.12 17.46 23.84
N LEU A 520 21.24 18.41 24.16
CA LEU A 520 19.79 18.28 23.98
C LEU A 520 19.38 18.15 22.50
N PRO A 521 19.90 18.97 21.56
CA PRO A 521 19.58 18.81 20.15
C PRO A 521 19.99 17.45 19.61
N LYS A 522 21.14 16.92 20.05
CA LYS A 522 21.62 15.58 19.66
C LYS A 522 20.66 14.49 20.14
N LEU A 523 20.18 14.58 21.39
CA LEU A 523 19.18 13.66 21.93
C LEU A 523 17.85 13.75 21.16
N ALA A 524 17.41 14.97 20.83
CA ALA A 524 16.18 15.20 20.12
C ALA A 524 16.20 14.64 18.70
N ILE A 525 17.24 14.96 17.91
CA ILE A 525 17.46 14.39 16.57
C ILE A 525 17.46 12.85 16.66
N ARG A 526 18.15 12.29 17.66
CA ARG A 526 18.22 10.84 17.86
C ARG A 526 16.86 10.20 18.11
N LEU A 527 16.02 10.79 18.96
CA LEU A 527 14.69 10.25 19.29
C LEU A 527 13.69 10.47 18.15
N ILE A 528 13.66 11.67 17.57
CA ILE A 528 12.76 12.03 16.48
C ILE A 528 13.06 11.22 15.21
N SER A 529 14.32 10.78 15.04
CA SER A 529 14.67 9.88 13.93
C SER A 529 14.04 8.50 14.04
N ILE A 530 13.58 8.07 15.23
CA ILE A 530 13.04 6.71 15.43
C ILE A 530 11.71 6.57 14.70
N ALA A 531 11.69 5.70 13.69
CA ALA A 531 10.47 5.28 13.01
C ALA A 531 9.64 4.35 13.92
N VAL A 532 8.31 4.41 13.80
CA VAL A 532 7.41 3.68 14.71
C VAL A 532 6.56 2.60 14.03
N ASN A 533 6.79 2.36 12.74
CA ASN A 533 6.12 1.30 11.97
C ASN A 533 6.93 0.91 10.73
N THR A 534 6.47 -0.17 10.09
CA THR A 534 7.01 -0.77 8.87
C THR A 534 6.11 -0.54 7.65
N ALA A 535 5.22 0.46 7.66
CA ALA A 535 4.25 0.68 6.57
C ALA A 535 4.91 0.96 5.21
N THR A 536 6.15 1.41 5.22
CA THR A 536 7.00 1.57 4.04
C THR A 536 7.30 0.21 3.39
N CYS A 537 7.51 -0.84 4.20
CA CYS A 537 7.68 -2.21 3.73
C CYS A 537 6.37 -2.75 3.14
N GLU A 538 5.21 -2.45 3.73
CA GLU A 538 3.92 -2.81 3.12
C GLU A 538 3.74 -2.19 1.73
N ARG A 539 4.14 -0.91 1.55
CA ARG A 539 4.09 -0.23 0.25
C ARG A 539 5.04 -0.90 -0.76
N LEU A 540 6.27 -1.20 -0.34
CA LEU A 540 7.21 -2.02 -1.12
C LEU A 540 6.54 -3.33 -1.56
N PHE A 541 5.88 -4.04 -0.65
CA PHE A 541 5.25 -5.33 -0.95
C PHE A 541 4.07 -5.22 -1.92
N ASN A 542 3.29 -4.14 -1.83
CA ASN A 542 2.23 -3.87 -2.80
C ASN A 542 2.81 -3.67 -4.21
N GLU A 543 3.88 -2.89 -4.33
CA GLU A 543 4.59 -2.72 -5.62
C GLU A 543 5.18 -4.05 -6.11
N LEU A 544 5.77 -4.85 -5.21
CA LEU A 544 6.25 -6.19 -5.55
C LEU A 544 5.12 -7.09 -6.05
N GLY A 545 3.91 -6.97 -5.49
CA GLY A 545 2.71 -7.68 -5.93
C GLY A 545 2.32 -7.35 -7.38
N LEU A 546 2.50 -6.10 -7.83
CA LEU A 546 2.27 -5.70 -9.22
C LEU A 546 3.27 -6.34 -10.18
N ILE A 547 4.49 -6.64 -9.71
CA ILE A 547 5.54 -7.27 -10.51
C ILE A 547 5.40 -8.80 -10.47
N HIS A 548 5.15 -9.38 -9.29
CA HIS A 548 5.00 -10.83 -9.05
C HIS A 548 3.59 -11.32 -9.36
N THR A 549 3.23 -11.26 -10.64
CA THR A 549 1.95 -11.75 -11.13
C THR A 549 1.98 -13.26 -11.43
N PRO A 550 0.83 -13.94 -11.59
CA PRO A 550 0.79 -15.34 -12.05
C PRO A 550 1.54 -15.59 -13.37
N LYS A 551 1.64 -14.56 -14.23
CA LYS A 551 2.38 -14.63 -15.50
C LYS A 551 3.89 -14.45 -15.32
N ARG A 552 4.33 -13.88 -14.19
CA ARG A 552 5.70 -13.48 -13.88
C ARG A 552 6.10 -13.93 -12.46
N ASN A 553 5.77 -15.18 -12.12
CA ASN A 553 5.91 -15.70 -10.77
C ASN A 553 7.27 -16.37 -10.47
N ARG A 554 8.05 -16.77 -11.48
CA ARG A 554 9.31 -17.51 -11.29
C ARG A 554 10.56 -16.60 -11.19
N MET A 555 10.49 -15.49 -10.46
CA MET A 555 11.66 -14.63 -10.25
C MET A 555 12.28 -14.90 -8.89
N ALA A 556 13.60 -15.07 -8.86
CA ALA A 556 14.36 -15.13 -7.61
C ALA A 556 14.30 -13.78 -6.88
N ALA A 557 14.33 -13.79 -5.54
CA ALA A 557 14.22 -12.60 -4.69
C ALA A 557 15.19 -11.46 -5.07
N SER A 558 16.43 -11.78 -5.44
CA SER A 558 17.39 -10.78 -5.92
C SER A 558 16.93 -10.08 -7.20
N LYS A 559 16.37 -10.84 -8.15
CA LYS A 559 15.80 -10.29 -9.38
C LYS A 559 14.53 -9.50 -9.11
N THR A 560 13.71 -9.94 -8.17
CA THR A 560 12.51 -9.23 -7.70
C THR A 560 12.87 -7.84 -7.19
N LEU A 561 13.86 -7.79 -6.29
CA LEU A 561 14.38 -6.55 -5.75
C LEU A 561 14.95 -5.65 -6.85
N ASP A 562 15.77 -6.19 -7.74
CA ASP A 562 16.29 -5.44 -8.89
C ASP A 562 15.17 -4.81 -9.72
N PHE A 563 14.04 -5.52 -9.91
CA PHE A 563 12.90 -5.00 -10.65
C PHE A 563 12.10 -3.93 -9.92
N HIS A 564 12.05 -3.96 -8.59
CA HIS A 564 11.47 -2.88 -7.81
C HIS A 564 12.40 -1.67 -7.77
N THR A 565 13.69 -1.86 -7.52
CA THR A 565 14.67 -0.77 -7.53
C THR A 565 14.76 -0.07 -8.89
N LYS A 566 14.39 -0.76 -9.97
CA LYS A 566 14.18 -0.19 -11.30
C LYS A 566 13.09 0.90 -11.35
N LEU A 567 12.08 0.85 -10.47
CA LEU A 567 10.97 1.82 -10.37
C LEU A 567 11.40 3.12 -9.67
N LEU A 568 12.59 3.16 -9.07
CA LEU A 568 13.03 4.22 -8.18
C LEU A 568 13.84 5.29 -8.93
N ILE A 569 13.26 5.98 -9.92
CA ILE A 569 13.73 7.33 -10.30
C ILE A 569 12.56 8.18 -10.79
N SER A 570 11.82 8.76 -9.85
CA SER A 570 11.48 10.19 -9.92
C SER A 570 10.90 10.63 -8.57
N PRO A 571 11.63 11.43 -7.78
CA PRO A 571 11.07 12.09 -6.59
C PRO A 571 9.83 12.91 -6.92
N VAL A 572 9.77 13.48 -8.14
CA VAL A 572 8.64 14.26 -8.66
C VAL A 572 7.43 13.37 -8.95
N GLU A 573 7.62 12.14 -9.44
CA GLU A 573 6.49 11.20 -9.61
C GLU A 573 6.05 10.57 -8.29
N ARG A 574 6.97 10.39 -7.32
CA ARG A 574 6.58 10.07 -5.93
C ARG A 574 5.62 11.14 -5.40
N GLU A 575 5.93 12.44 -5.50
CA GLU A 575 5.02 13.52 -5.06
C GLU A 575 3.71 13.55 -5.85
N ILE A 576 3.71 13.40 -7.17
CA ILE A 576 2.48 13.46 -8.00
C ILE A 576 1.56 12.25 -7.73
N ILE A 577 2.11 11.05 -7.57
CA ILE A 577 1.35 9.85 -7.19
C ILE A 577 0.86 9.98 -5.75
N PHE A 578 1.68 10.53 -4.84
CA PHE A 578 1.30 10.77 -3.45
C PHE A 578 0.21 11.82 -3.29
N ASP A 579 0.23 12.92 -4.04
CA ASP A 579 -0.82 13.94 -4.00
C ASP A 579 -2.14 13.39 -4.54
N THR A 580 -2.09 12.53 -5.56
CA THR A 580 -3.29 11.86 -6.09
C THR A 580 -3.84 10.81 -5.10
N ALA A 581 -2.96 10.09 -4.38
CA ALA A 581 -3.34 9.12 -3.35
C ALA A 581 -3.78 9.77 -2.01
N ASN A 582 -3.25 10.94 -1.67
CA ASN A 582 -3.61 11.70 -0.47
C ASN A 582 -4.87 12.55 -0.70
N ALA A 583 -5.07 13.11 -1.89
CA ALA A 583 -6.31 13.80 -2.27
C ALA A 583 -7.52 12.86 -2.23
N SER A 584 -7.30 11.55 -2.47
CA SER A 584 -8.32 10.50 -2.34
C SER A 584 -8.40 9.86 -0.93
N GLY A 585 -7.54 10.30 0.01
CA GLY A 585 -7.44 9.80 1.38
C GLY A 585 -8.02 10.74 2.45
N THR A 586 -7.97 12.06 2.27
CA THR A 586 -8.57 13.00 3.22
C THR A 586 -10.05 13.26 2.89
N PHE A 587 -10.92 12.45 3.46
CA PHE A 587 -12.35 12.79 3.54
C PHE A 587 -12.56 13.88 4.58
N SER A 588 -12.87 15.10 4.13
CA SER A 588 -13.53 16.08 4.99
C SER A 588 -15.04 15.82 4.97
N PRO A 589 -15.75 15.84 6.11
CA PRO A 589 -17.20 15.91 6.12
C PRO A 589 -17.62 17.14 5.31
N SER A 590 -18.49 16.97 4.32
CA SER A 590 -19.01 18.12 3.57
C SER A 590 -19.79 19.04 4.53
N PRO A 591 -19.48 20.35 4.57
CA PRO A 591 -20.39 21.34 5.13
C PRO A 591 -21.68 21.34 4.30
N GLN A 592 -22.82 21.35 4.97
CA GLN A 592 -24.13 21.57 4.34
C GLN A 592 -24.14 22.85 3.48
N PRO A 593 -24.97 22.90 2.43
CA PRO A 593 -24.64 23.58 1.18
C PRO A 593 -24.83 25.10 1.26
N ARG A 594 -23.79 25.85 0.89
CA ARG A 594 -23.97 27.13 0.19
C ARG A 594 -23.01 27.23 -0.99
N GLY A 595 -23.60 27.07 -2.18
CA GLY A 595 -23.14 27.48 -3.51
C GLY A 595 -21.65 27.70 -3.76
N SER A 596 -21.03 26.76 -4.49
CA SER A 596 -20.48 26.98 -5.84
C SER A 596 -19.62 25.77 -6.22
N ALA A 597 -19.76 25.32 -7.45
CA ALA A 597 -19.13 24.10 -7.96
C ALA A 597 -17.63 24.29 -8.19
N ARG A 598 -16.82 23.36 -7.68
CA ARG A 598 -15.54 22.97 -8.28
C ARG A 598 -15.59 21.47 -8.59
N VAL A 599 -15.07 21.13 -9.76
CA VAL A 599 -15.18 19.83 -10.42
C VAL A 599 -13.89 19.07 -10.12
N ASP A 600 -13.98 18.00 -9.33
CA ASP A 600 -12.90 17.03 -9.17
C ASP A 600 -13.40 15.68 -9.73
N GLU A 601 -12.67 15.15 -10.72
CA GLU A 601 -12.91 13.86 -11.38
C GLU A 601 -12.13 12.76 -10.65
N ASP A 602 -12.84 11.88 -9.93
CA ASP A 602 -12.25 10.66 -9.35
C ASP A 602 -12.24 9.53 -10.42
N SER A 603 -11.04 9.05 -10.78
CA SER A 603 -10.83 7.96 -11.76
C SER A 603 -10.72 6.59 -11.08
N ASP A 604 -11.54 5.65 -11.55
CA ASP A 604 -11.60 4.24 -11.16
C ASP A 604 -10.34 3.44 -11.55
N ASN A 605 -9.87 2.56 -10.66
CA ASN A 605 -9.37 1.21 -10.97
C ASN A 605 -8.92 0.52 -9.67
N GLU A 606 -9.57 -0.58 -9.26
CA GLU A 606 -8.96 -1.84 -8.78
C GLU A 606 -10.08 -2.88 -8.53
N ASP A 607 -10.13 -3.92 -9.37
CA ASP A 607 -10.97 -5.14 -9.25
C ASP A 607 -10.03 -6.35 -9.25
N PRO A 608 -10.19 -7.30 -8.30
CA PRO A 608 -10.48 -8.67 -8.76
C PRO A 608 -11.45 -9.47 -7.84
N GLY A 609 -12.39 -10.22 -8.46
CA GLY A 609 -13.17 -11.34 -7.85
C GLY A 609 -12.30 -12.55 -7.49
N ASP A 610 -12.73 -13.55 -6.69
CA ASP A 610 -13.79 -14.56 -6.95
C ASP A 610 -14.26 -15.37 -5.66
N GLY A 611 -15.32 -16.23 -5.82
CA GLY A 611 -16.27 -16.84 -4.83
C GLY A 611 -15.73 -17.62 -3.59
N VAL A 612 -16.50 -17.93 -2.53
CA VAL A 612 -17.71 -18.81 -2.41
C VAL A 612 -18.51 -18.53 -1.09
N GLU A 613 -19.56 -19.34 -0.82
CA GLU A 613 -20.75 -19.19 0.05
C GLU A 613 -20.57 -18.95 1.57
N GLY A 614 -21.53 -18.25 2.19
CA GLY A 614 -21.48 -17.77 3.58
C GLY A 614 -22.55 -18.32 4.52
N GLU A 615 -22.24 -18.23 5.82
CA GLU A 615 -23.14 -18.42 6.97
C GLU A 615 -23.19 -17.15 7.85
N PRO A 616 -24.19 -17.00 8.75
CA PRO A 616 -24.70 -15.69 9.17
C PRO A 616 -23.75 -14.97 10.13
N THR A 617 -23.27 -13.82 9.67
CA THR A 617 -22.27 -12.94 10.30
C THR A 617 -22.68 -12.40 11.66
N LEU A 618 -23.96 -12.40 12.06
CA LEU A 618 -24.45 -11.62 13.22
C LEU A 618 -24.14 -12.24 14.60
N SER A 619 -24.09 -13.56 14.73
CA SER A 619 -23.71 -14.21 16.00
C SER A 619 -22.23 -14.09 16.31
N LEU A 620 -21.40 -13.80 15.30
CA LEU A 620 -19.96 -13.64 15.45
C LEU A 620 -19.56 -12.27 15.99
N TRP A 621 -20.41 -11.22 16.03
CA TRP A 621 -19.96 -9.87 16.43
C TRP A 621 -19.87 -9.64 17.94
N GLY A 622 -20.66 -10.36 18.74
CA GLY A 622 -20.47 -10.38 20.20
C GLY A 622 -19.15 -11.07 20.54
N ASP A 623 -18.96 -12.27 19.97
CA ASP A 623 -17.76 -13.07 20.15
C ASP A 623 -16.52 -12.41 19.53
N PHE A 624 -16.63 -11.71 18.40
CA PHE A 624 -15.53 -11.03 17.71
C PHE A 624 -15.09 -9.74 18.40
N LEU A 625 -15.99 -8.96 19.00
CA LEU A 625 -15.58 -7.83 19.83
C LEU A 625 -14.93 -8.32 21.13
N ASP A 626 -15.39 -9.46 21.67
CA ASP A 626 -14.70 -10.10 22.78
C ASP A 626 -13.35 -10.69 22.32
N GLU A 627 -13.22 -11.29 21.15
CA GLU A 627 -12.00 -11.94 20.62
C GLU A 627 -10.94 -10.93 20.12
N VAL A 628 -11.34 -9.83 19.45
CA VAL A 628 -10.44 -8.73 19.02
C VAL A 628 -9.84 -7.97 20.21
N PHE A 629 -10.52 -7.97 21.36
CA PHE A 629 -10.00 -7.40 22.60
C PHE A 629 -9.54 -8.47 23.63
N GLN A 630 -9.73 -9.76 23.34
CA GLN A 630 -9.18 -10.93 24.04
C GLN A 630 -8.16 -11.67 23.15
N ASP A 631 -7.26 -10.94 22.50
CA ASP A 631 -5.95 -11.50 22.14
C ASP A 631 -5.15 -11.77 23.43
N THR A 632 -5.62 -12.71 24.24
CA THR A 632 -4.85 -13.49 25.19
C THR A 632 -4.17 -14.64 24.44
N GLU A 633 -3.49 -14.36 23.32
CA GLU A 633 -2.54 -15.32 22.74
C GLU A 633 -1.19 -15.26 23.49
N ILE A 634 -1.28 -15.25 24.83
CA ILE A 634 -0.19 -15.61 25.76
C ILE A 634 -0.58 -16.87 26.57
N GLU A 635 -1.78 -17.45 26.41
CA GLU A 635 -2.22 -18.55 27.29
C GLU A 635 -2.21 -19.99 26.75
N SER A 636 -1.82 -20.26 25.49
CA SER A 636 -1.80 -21.65 24.98
C SER A 636 -0.40 -22.17 24.62
N GLY A 637 0.57 -22.01 25.53
CA GLY A 637 1.91 -22.61 25.32
C GLY A 637 2.83 -22.77 26.54
N TYR A 638 2.55 -22.11 27.66
CA TYR A 638 3.36 -22.20 28.87
C TYR A 638 2.48 -22.41 30.10
N THR A 639 1.82 -23.57 30.15
CA THR A 639 1.29 -24.07 31.42
C THR A 639 2.49 -24.41 32.32
N ALA A 640 2.72 -23.59 33.34
CA ALA A 640 3.49 -24.02 34.49
C ALA A 640 2.77 -25.24 35.05
N THR A 641 3.47 -26.38 35.08
CA THR A 641 2.99 -27.61 35.69
C THR A 641 2.63 -27.35 37.16
N ASP A 642 1.32 -27.43 37.45
CA ASP A 642 0.78 -27.54 38.79
C ASP A 642 1.31 -28.83 39.45
N ASN A 643 2.26 -28.67 40.38
CA ASN A 643 2.53 -29.68 41.39
C ASN A 643 2.00 -29.17 42.73
N ASN A 644 0.81 -29.66 43.07
CA ASN A 644 0.15 -29.53 44.36
C ASN A 644 1.06 -30.01 45.50
N THR A 645 1.43 -29.11 46.42
CA THR A 645 1.74 -29.45 47.82
C THR A 645 1.31 -28.28 48.71
N PRO A 646 0.49 -28.49 49.76
CA PRO A 646 -0.16 -27.39 50.48
C PRO A 646 0.82 -26.69 51.42
N ALA A 647 1.06 -25.40 51.18
CA ALA A 647 1.83 -24.55 52.08
C ALA A 647 1.02 -24.25 53.35
N ALA A 648 1.57 -24.66 54.50
CA ALA A 648 1.03 -24.43 55.82
C ALA A 648 0.96 -22.93 56.16
N CYS A 649 -0.12 -22.57 56.85
CA CYS A 649 -0.38 -21.24 57.40
C CYS A 649 0.74 -20.76 58.34
N LEU A 650 1.15 -19.50 58.19
CA LEU A 650 1.75 -18.70 59.26
C LEU A 650 1.01 -17.36 59.38
N PRO A 651 0.88 -16.79 60.58
CA PRO A 651 -0.22 -15.89 60.93
C PRO A 651 0.05 -14.44 60.56
N ALA A 652 -1.04 -13.73 60.27
CA ALA A 652 -1.06 -12.29 60.03
C ALA A 652 -0.53 -11.49 61.24
N PRO A 653 0.29 -10.43 61.04
CA PRO A 653 0.56 -9.48 62.09
C PRO A 653 -0.51 -8.40 62.14
N THR A 654 -0.89 -8.11 63.37
CA THR A 654 -1.89 -7.18 63.87
C THR A 654 -1.60 -5.73 63.52
N SER A 655 -2.67 -4.97 63.33
CA SER A 655 -2.71 -3.50 63.27
C SER A 655 -2.04 -2.85 64.49
N ALA A 656 -0.97 -2.08 64.27
CA ALA A 656 -0.63 -0.86 65.02
C ALA A 656 0.66 -0.20 64.48
N ASN A 657 0.60 1.14 64.46
CA ASN A 657 1.67 2.13 64.28
C ASN A 657 2.04 2.56 62.86
N GLY A 658 1.84 3.87 62.65
CA GLY A 658 2.10 4.57 61.40
C GLY A 658 3.55 4.48 60.95
N GLY A 659 3.69 4.19 59.66
CA GLY A 659 4.92 4.36 58.89
C GLY A 659 4.52 4.91 57.52
N GLU A 660 5.23 5.94 57.07
CA GLU A 660 5.06 6.60 55.78
C GLU A 660 4.91 5.60 54.61
N PRO A 661 4.20 5.96 53.52
CA PRO A 661 4.27 5.20 52.27
C PRO A 661 5.73 5.07 51.83
N PRO A 662 6.11 3.97 51.14
CA PRO A 662 7.50 3.65 50.87
C PRO A 662 8.18 4.83 50.15
N ARG A 663 9.19 5.40 50.81
CA ARG A 663 10.04 6.43 50.23
C ARG A 663 10.60 5.89 48.92
N TYR A 664 10.28 6.56 47.82
CA TYR A 664 10.96 6.42 46.54
C TYR A 664 12.47 6.48 46.80
N SER A 665 13.16 5.34 46.70
CA SER A 665 14.60 5.29 46.80
C SER A 665 15.19 6.08 45.64
N SER A 666 15.74 7.24 45.96
CA SER A 666 16.46 8.17 45.09
C SER A 666 17.76 7.54 44.57
N ASN A 667 17.67 6.72 43.52
CA ASN A 667 18.77 6.62 42.57
C ASN A 667 18.49 7.62 41.46
N GLU A 668 19.06 8.83 41.56
CA GLU A 668 18.93 9.89 40.54
C GLU A 668 19.43 9.47 39.15
N VAL A 669 20.15 8.34 39.07
CA VAL A 669 20.75 7.77 37.89
C VAL A 669 20.64 6.25 38.00
N GLU A 670 19.71 5.64 37.27
CA GLU A 670 19.58 4.18 37.20
C GLU A 670 20.80 3.58 36.46
N VAL A 671 21.26 2.42 36.93
CA VAL A 671 22.29 1.62 36.25
C VAL A 671 21.68 1.00 35.00
N ILE A 672 22.27 1.28 33.83
CA ILE A 672 21.82 0.69 32.57
C ILE A 672 22.44 -0.71 32.49
N ALA A 673 21.60 -1.74 32.36
CA ALA A 673 22.07 -3.12 32.24
C ALA A 673 22.99 -3.30 31.02
N ASP A 674 24.04 -4.10 31.19
CA ASP A 674 24.95 -4.48 30.12
C ASP A 674 24.23 -5.30 29.03
N MET A 675 24.73 -5.21 27.80
CA MET A 675 24.21 -5.97 26.67
C MET A 675 24.39 -7.48 26.91
N VAL A 676 23.33 -8.25 26.68
CA VAL A 676 23.37 -9.71 26.67
C VAL A 676 24.16 -10.17 25.44
N LYS A 677 25.23 -10.95 25.65
CA LYS A 677 26.15 -11.41 24.59
C LYS A 677 25.96 -12.89 24.23
N THR A 678 24.79 -13.44 24.51
CA THR A 678 24.45 -14.84 24.21
C THR A 678 24.19 -15.00 22.72
N SER A 679 24.91 -15.90 22.05
CA SER A 679 24.68 -16.21 20.64
C SER A 679 23.33 -16.90 20.42
N PHE A 680 22.67 -16.62 19.30
CA PHE A 680 21.41 -17.28 18.93
C PHE A 680 21.63 -18.79 18.68
N PRO A 681 20.74 -19.66 19.20
CA PRO A 681 20.80 -21.10 18.93
C PRO A 681 20.32 -21.42 17.51
N ASP A 682 20.82 -22.54 16.95
CA ASP A 682 20.39 -23.06 15.64
C ASP A 682 19.02 -23.76 15.66
N HIS A 683 18.23 -23.58 16.71
CA HIS A 683 16.91 -24.19 16.87
C HIS A 683 15.99 -23.26 17.66
N ASN A 684 14.68 -23.55 17.65
CA ASN A 684 13.69 -22.79 18.42
C ASN A 684 13.78 -23.08 19.92
N ASP A 685 14.74 -22.45 20.61
CA ASP A 685 14.86 -22.51 22.07
C ASP A 685 13.84 -21.58 22.72
N ARG A 686 12.82 -22.20 23.33
CA ARG A 686 11.77 -21.50 24.09
C ARG A 686 12.29 -20.76 25.32
N ASN A 687 13.46 -21.14 25.82
CA ASN A 687 14.10 -20.52 26.98
C ASN A 687 15.18 -19.52 26.60
N PHE A 688 15.35 -19.21 25.31
CA PHE A 688 16.31 -18.20 24.88
C PHE A 688 16.02 -16.88 25.61
N PRO A 689 17.01 -16.21 26.22
CA PRO A 689 16.77 -15.01 27.00
C PRO A 689 16.05 -13.94 26.16
N GLN A 690 14.87 -13.55 26.61
CA GLN A 690 14.09 -12.44 26.05
C GLN A 690 14.11 -11.28 27.02
N GLU A 691 14.01 -10.06 26.50
CA GLU A 691 13.71 -8.91 27.35
C GLU A 691 12.38 -9.17 28.07
N THR A 692 12.36 -8.96 29.39
CA THR A 692 11.16 -9.22 30.20
C THR A 692 10.00 -8.39 29.68
N VAL A 693 8.83 -9.01 29.48
CA VAL A 693 7.59 -8.36 29.02
C VAL A 693 7.28 -7.10 29.84
N THR A 694 7.53 -7.16 31.16
CA THR A 694 7.45 -5.99 32.04
C THR A 694 8.80 -5.32 32.18
N LEU A 695 9.02 -4.24 31.42
CA LEU A 695 10.18 -3.37 31.57
C LEU A 695 10.31 -2.86 33.01
N GLN A 696 11.53 -2.76 33.50
CA GLN A 696 11.85 -2.32 34.86
C GLN A 696 12.46 -0.90 34.86
N GLY A 697 12.58 -0.31 36.05
CA GLY A 697 13.23 0.98 36.25
C GLY A 697 12.53 2.14 35.52
N PHE A 698 13.31 3.09 35.00
CA PHE A 698 12.82 4.23 34.23
C PHE A 698 11.99 3.78 33.03
N ARG A 699 12.44 2.77 32.27
CA ARG A 699 11.71 2.24 31.09
C ARG A 699 10.36 1.61 31.47
N GLY A 700 10.27 1.08 32.69
CA GLY A 700 9.07 0.48 33.26
C GLY A 700 8.05 1.47 33.82
N GLN A 701 8.37 2.76 33.92
CA GLN A 701 7.43 3.77 34.44
C GLN A 701 6.21 3.91 33.53
N LYS A 702 5.03 4.03 34.14
CA LYS A 702 3.75 4.15 33.44
C LYS A 702 2.90 5.28 34.04
N ALA A 703 2.02 5.83 33.23
CA ALA A 703 0.85 6.60 33.66
C ALA A 703 -0.33 6.27 32.73
N ARG A 704 -1.55 6.39 33.24
CA ARG A 704 -2.76 6.17 32.45
C ARG A 704 -3.01 7.33 31.49
N LEU A 705 -3.63 7.08 30.33
CA LEU A 705 -4.08 8.15 29.44
C LEU A 705 -5.07 9.08 30.16
N ALA A 706 -5.93 8.52 31.02
CA ALA A 706 -6.83 9.29 31.88
C ALA A 706 -6.12 10.16 32.94
N GLU A 707 -4.88 9.84 33.33
CA GLU A 707 -4.08 10.69 34.21
C GLU A 707 -3.38 11.81 33.43
N LEU A 708 -3.03 11.55 32.17
CA LEU A 708 -2.31 12.51 31.32
C LEU A 708 -3.26 13.54 30.67
N PHE A 709 -4.45 13.14 30.26
CA PHE A 709 -5.32 13.92 29.35
C PHE A 709 -6.73 14.18 29.92
N GLN A 710 -6.80 14.59 31.19
CA GLN A 710 -8.05 14.94 31.88
C GLN A 710 -8.83 16.08 31.20
#